data_AF-A0A4Q5M0B9-F1
#
_entry.id   AF-A0A4Q5M0B9-F1
#
_cell.length_a   1.000
_cell.length_b   1.000
_cell.length_c   1.000
_cell.angle_alpha   90.00
_cell.angle_beta   90.00
_cell.angle_gamma   90.00
#
_symmetry.space_group_name_H-M   'P 1'
#
loop_
_entity.id
_entity.type
_entity.pdbx_description
1 polymer ?
#
loop_
_entity_poly.entity_id
_entity_poly.type
_entity_poly.pdbx_seq_one_letter_code
_entity_poly.pdbx_strand_id
1 'polypeptide(L)'
;MVKFLKWEIHSFWLKFLYVLLLIILVFPYYRIYENPAGGIDNSWRIALELAKEKRLTFGKDIIYTYGPLGTLTQRFAIITHPFELFLFDLFFFANIGLLLFLLLPKPLRLYQLVAHFVVFFFVSSMYGEWVHFLLFYSSIFLGIRFLQIKNHWLLSYAVLAGIITFFVKANYGIIGLGFVGVLTVYSFFTKRLSLTEFLLYIISSALVLWVLSLLLKTDLLQYFYSSIKVISGYNEAQSLFPDSRLRLVIAAFVIWAILVALGIIYAVKNLMQYRKLSLPLVDNLFVWGCSVIIAFILVKYAFVRADDGHITAFVKLANLPLLLLPFFATNLWLRVGGWVLVALNIVFYLIFYQPIFGKVTFSIPDNLRTKTYIFPQYFRDAFSTYKPDYKPQRTYPNDVINTIGNKSVDIVPNEISEIYFNRLNYNPRPTLQSYQAYNEFLDNKNREKYLSASAPDFVIYGVESTDNKYAWGDETQTLLALLQHYKPVKIWDNRLLLAKQPVTKTLKPIKSERKKLRFGQDYNIPADSSVNTLMVLKIKTSRTWFGKLLNLFFQPPHFAVTITTEDGKKASYNSVSILLEKGLIINSKIDNVQDVKQFFDSTSVRNKGVKSINIQEIVRGRAGYTQEFELEQVYYEMK
;
A
#
# COMPACT_ATOMS: atom_id res chain seq x y z
N MET A 1 -29.57 3.39 -41.56
CA MET A 1 -28.83 3.59 -40.29
C MET A 1 -29.38 2.74 -39.12
N VAL A 2 -30.68 2.80 -38.77
CA VAL A 2 -31.26 2.05 -37.64
C VAL A 2 -31.15 0.51 -37.77
N LYS A 3 -31.39 -0.06 -38.96
CA LYS A 3 -31.21 -1.50 -39.21
C LYS A 3 -29.77 -1.97 -39.01
N PHE A 4 -28.79 -1.15 -39.43
CA PHE A 4 -27.37 -1.44 -39.28
C PHE A 4 -26.93 -1.42 -37.81
N LEU A 5 -27.36 -0.44 -37.03
CA LEU A 5 -27.04 -0.36 -35.60
C LEU A 5 -27.64 -1.53 -34.79
N LYS A 6 -28.79 -2.07 -35.23
CA LYS A 6 -29.43 -3.24 -34.61
C LYS A 6 -28.89 -4.59 -35.10
N TRP A 7 -27.90 -4.59 -36.00
CA TRP A 7 -27.33 -5.83 -36.54
C TRP A 7 -26.72 -6.68 -35.41
N GLU A 8 -27.06 -7.97 -35.41
CA GLU A 8 -26.62 -8.93 -34.40
C GLU A 8 -25.29 -9.58 -34.79
N ILE A 9 -24.35 -9.56 -33.86
CA ILE A 9 -22.98 -10.05 -34.03
C ILE A 9 -22.88 -11.41 -33.36
N HIS A 10 -22.96 -12.47 -34.18
CA HIS A 10 -22.84 -13.84 -33.71
C HIS A 10 -21.39 -14.34 -33.72
N SER A 11 -20.55 -13.85 -34.65
CA SER A 11 -19.17 -14.27 -34.83
C SER A 11 -18.32 -14.09 -33.56
N PHE A 12 -17.70 -15.19 -33.12
CA PHE A 12 -16.70 -15.17 -32.04
C PHE A 12 -15.49 -14.32 -32.42
N TRP A 13 -14.98 -14.47 -33.64
CA TRP A 13 -13.80 -13.75 -34.12
C TRP A 13 -13.98 -12.24 -34.13
N LEU A 14 -15.18 -11.73 -34.49
CA LEU A 14 -15.47 -10.29 -34.41
C LEU A 14 -15.42 -9.78 -32.97
N LYS A 15 -15.95 -10.55 -32.01
CA LYS A 15 -15.89 -10.21 -30.58
C LYS A 15 -14.46 -10.25 -30.05
N PHE A 16 -13.71 -11.29 -30.45
CA PHE A 16 -12.31 -11.46 -30.08
C PHE A 16 -11.43 -10.32 -30.60
N LEU A 17 -11.53 -10.00 -31.90
CA LEU A 17 -10.78 -8.88 -32.52
C LEU A 17 -11.15 -7.53 -31.88
N TYR A 18 -12.43 -7.32 -31.55
CA TYR A 18 -12.87 -6.15 -30.82
C TYR A 18 -12.20 -6.05 -29.43
N VAL A 19 -12.23 -7.12 -28.64
CA VAL A 19 -11.57 -7.14 -27.32
C VAL A 19 -10.06 -6.99 -27.44
N LEU A 20 -9.44 -7.60 -28.45
CA LEU A 20 -8.00 -7.45 -28.72
C LEU A 20 -7.64 -6.00 -29.04
N LEU A 21 -8.45 -5.31 -29.85
CA LEU A 21 -8.30 -3.88 -30.11
C LEU A 21 -8.36 -3.08 -28.81
N LEU A 22 -9.33 -3.38 -27.93
CA LEU A 22 -9.42 -2.73 -26.63
C LEU A 22 -8.16 -2.96 -25.79
N ILE A 23 -7.64 -4.19 -25.72
CA ILE A 23 -6.39 -4.53 -25.02
C ILE A 23 -5.21 -3.71 -25.55
N ILE A 24 -5.07 -3.61 -26.88
CA ILE A 24 -4.00 -2.82 -27.50
C ILE A 24 -4.08 -1.36 -27.08
N LEU A 25 -5.29 -0.79 -27.03
CA LEU A 25 -5.53 0.60 -26.66
C LEU A 25 -5.18 0.91 -25.18
N VAL A 26 -5.23 -0.09 -24.29
CA VAL A 26 -4.92 0.08 -22.85
C VAL A 26 -3.54 -0.41 -22.44
N PHE A 27 -2.79 -0.99 -23.36
CA PHE A 27 -1.44 -1.41 -23.06
C PHE A 27 -0.64 -0.21 -22.56
N PRO A 28 -0.22 -0.12 -21.28
CA PRO A 28 0.28 1.13 -20.73
C PRO A 28 1.80 1.25 -20.87
N TYR A 29 2.48 0.15 -21.20
CA TYR A 29 3.92 0.06 -21.05
C TYR A 29 4.61 0.67 -22.27
N TYR A 30 5.67 1.45 -22.00
CA TYR A 30 6.60 1.94 -23.02
C TYR A 30 7.77 0.97 -23.25
N ARG A 31 8.05 0.13 -22.25
CA ARG A 31 9.14 -0.84 -22.21
C ARG A 31 8.76 -2.02 -21.32
N ILE A 32 9.42 -3.16 -21.50
CA ILE A 32 9.07 -4.35 -20.72
C ILE A 32 9.53 -4.24 -19.26
N TYR A 33 10.70 -3.66 -18.99
CA TYR A 33 11.20 -3.39 -17.64
C TYR A 33 11.62 -1.93 -17.51
N GLU A 34 11.59 -1.43 -16.28
CA GLU A 34 12.08 -0.11 -15.90
C GLU A 34 13.57 -0.18 -15.52
N ASN A 35 14.30 0.92 -15.72
CA ASN A 35 15.68 1.02 -15.27
C ASN A 35 15.70 1.29 -13.75
N PRO A 36 16.48 0.55 -12.95
CA PRO A 36 16.73 0.89 -11.56
C PRO A 36 17.31 2.29 -11.44
N ALA A 37 16.81 3.07 -10.50
CA ALA A 37 17.27 4.43 -10.20
C ALA A 37 17.40 4.62 -8.69
N GLY A 38 17.98 5.75 -8.25
CA GLY A 38 18.03 6.12 -6.83
C GLY A 38 16.66 6.57 -6.29
N GLY A 39 16.58 6.80 -4.99
CA GLY A 39 15.40 7.37 -4.34
C GLY A 39 14.56 6.34 -3.59
N ILE A 40 13.75 6.85 -2.66
CA ILE A 40 12.88 6.09 -1.77
C ILE A 40 12.01 5.06 -2.54
N ASP A 41 11.38 5.47 -3.65
CA ASP A 41 10.48 4.57 -4.39
C ASP A 41 11.19 3.46 -5.15
N ASN A 42 12.36 3.76 -5.72
CA ASN A 42 13.15 2.72 -6.39
C ASN A 42 13.81 1.79 -5.39
N SER A 43 14.13 2.28 -4.18
CA SER A 43 14.81 1.52 -3.15
C SER A 43 14.00 0.30 -2.68
N TRP A 44 12.71 0.45 -2.36
CA TRP A 44 11.90 -0.73 -1.98
C TRP A 44 11.63 -1.66 -3.16
N ARG A 45 11.52 -1.13 -4.39
CA ARG A 45 11.37 -1.96 -5.61
C ARG A 45 12.61 -2.81 -5.85
N ILE A 46 13.81 -2.23 -5.68
CA ILE A 46 15.10 -2.93 -5.72
C ILE A 46 15.18 -3.96 -4.59
N ALA A 47 14.74 -3.62 -3.39
CA ALA A 47 14.76 -4.53 -2.24
C ALA A 47 13.99 -5.83 -2.51
N LEU A 48 12.87 -5.79 -3.25
CA LEU A 48 12.13 -7.00 -3.65
C LEU A 48 12.95 -7.91 -4.58
N GLU A 49 13.72 -7.33 -5.51
CA GLU A 49 14.62 -8.09 -6.38
C GLU A 49 15.80 -8.69 -5.59
N LEU A 50 16.41 -7.93 -4.69
CA LEU A 50 17.49 -8.41 -3.82
C LEU A 50 17.00 -9.49 -2.83
N ALA A 51 15.76 -9.41 -2.37
CA ALA A 51 15.13 -10.44 -1.55
C ALA A 51 14.96 -11.76 -2.33
N LYS A 52 14.56 -11.67 -3.61
CA LYS A 52 14.48 -12.83 -4.53
C LYS A 52 15.87 -13.43 -4.79
N GLU A 53 16.88 -12.60 -5.03
CA GLU A 53 18.28 -13.02 -5.21
C GLU A 53 18.77 -13.86 -4.02
N LYS A 54 18.53 -13.32 -2.80
CA LYS A 54 19.01 -13.90 -1.54
C LYS A 54 18.08 -14.99 -0.98
N ARG A 55 16.99 -15.31 -1.69
CA ARG A 55 15.98 -16.30 -1.30
C ARG A 55 15.43 -16.05 0.12
N LEU A 56 15.18 -14.78 0.44
CA LEU A 56 14.65 -14.37 1.74
C LEU A 56 13.20 -14.82 1.93
N THR A 57 12.82 -15.09 3.18
CA THR A 57 11.50 -15.58 3.53
C THR A 57 10.54 -14.44 3.83
N PHE A 58 9.50 -14.26 3.02
CA PHE A 58 8.45 -13.25 3.26
C PHE A 58 7.67 -13.55 4.54
N GLY A 59 7.39 -12.52 5.33
CA GLY A 59 6.78 -12.62 6.66
C GLY A 59 7.79 -12.79 7.81
N LYS A 60 9.04 -13.16 7.50
CA LYS A 60 10.12 -13.31 8.49
C LYS A 60 11.27 -12.34 8.22
N ASP A 61 11.95 -12.54 7.09
CA ASP A 61 13.11 -11.75 6.68
C ASP A 61 12.71 -10.45 6.00
N ILE A 62 11.50 -10.40 5.43
CA ILE A 62 10.93 -9.24 4.73
C ILE A 62 9.47 -9.06 5.11
N ILE A 63 9.13 -7.86 5.55
CA ILE A 63 7.79 -7.39 5.85
C ILE A 63 7.58 -6.09 5.06
N TYR A 64 6.69 -6.14 4.07
CA TYR A 64 6.35 -5.01 3.21
C TYR A 64 4.93 -5.14 2.70
N THR A 65 4.39 -4.09 2.07
CA THR A 65 3.04 -4.09 1.49
C THR A 65 2.90 -5.01 0.27
N TYR A 66 4.02 -5.28 -0.41
CA TYR A 66 4.12 -6.20 -1.54
C TYR A 66 4.65 -7.57 -1.11
N GLY A 67 4.15 -8.62 -1.76
CA GLY A 67 4.59 -10.00 -1.54
C GLY A 67 5.68 -10.47 -2.50
N PRO A 68 5.99 -11.78 -2.50
CA PRO A 68 7.02 -12.38 -3.35
C PRO A 68 6.77 -12.20 -4.86
N LEU A 69 5.51 -12.13 -5.30
CA LEU A 69 5.15 -11.84 -6.69
C LEU A 69 5.10 -10.34 -7.00
N GLY A 70 5.38 -9.47 -6.01
CA GLY A 70 5.40 -8.03 -6.18
C GLY A 70 6.41 -7.56 -7.24
N THR A 71 7.55 -8.26 -7.35
CA THR A 71 8.60 -8.05 -8.38
C THR A 71 8.01 -7.94 -9.81
N LEU A 72 7.05 -8.81 -10.15
CA LEU A 72 6.40 -8.83 -11.46
C LEU A 72 5.65 -7.55 -11.79
N THR A 73 5.17 -6.84 -10.77
CA THR A 73 4.44 -5.58 -10.93
C THR A 73 5.32 -4.35 -10.85
N GLN A 74 6.49 -4.47 -10.21
CA GLN A 74 7.48 -3.40 -10.14
C GLN A 74 8.39 -3.33 -11.37
N ARG A 75 8.42 -4.40 -12.18
CA ARG A 75 9.05 -4.42 -13.51
C ARG A 75 10.54 -4.06 -13.50
N PHE A 76 11.30 -4.47 -12.49
CA PHE A 76 12.75 -4.41 -12.55
C PHE A 76 13.32 -5.75 -13.01
N ALA A 77 14.21 -5.69 -14.01
CA ALA A 77 14.88 -6.87 -14.55
C ALA A 77 16.28 -7.03 -13.95
N ILE A 78 16.37 -7.06 -12.61
CA ILE A 78 17.61 -7.32 -11.87
C ILE A 78 17.79 -8.84 -11.75
N ILE A 79 16.86 -9.50 -11.06
CA ILE A 79 16.81 -10.96 -10.96
C ILE A 79 15.71 -11.52 -11.85
N THR A 80 14.53 -10.89 -11.79
CA THR A 80 13.35 -11.25 -12.59
C THR A 80 13.64 -11.14 -14.08
N HIS A 81 13.41 -12.22 -14.83
CA HIS A 81 13.69 -12.24 -16.26
C HIS A 81 12.63 -11.42 -17.03
N PRO A 82 12.99 -10.70 -18.12
CA PRO A 82 12.02 -10.02 -18.97
C PRO A 82 10.87 -10.94 -19.43
N PHE A 83 11.18 -12.20 -19.78
CA PHE A 83 10.17 -13.20 -20.12
C PHE A 83 9.15 -13.49 -18.98
N GLU A 84 9.57 -13.47 -17.70
CA GLU A 84 8.63 -13.60 -16.58
C GLU A 84 7.66 -12.41 -16.52
N LEU A 85 8.16 -11.19 -16.77
CA LEU A 85 7.34 -9.98 -16.86
C LEU A 85 6.35 -10.07 -18.02
N PHE A 86 6.79 -10.60 -19.18
CA PHE A 86 5.92 -10.83 -20.33
C PHE A 86 4.81 -11.85 -20.02
N LEU A 87 5.12 -12.97 -19.36
CA LEU A 87 4.10 -13.94 -18.96
C LEU A 87 3.09 -13.33 -17.98
N PHE A 88 3.57 -12.49 -17.06
CA PHE A 88 2.68 -11.76 -16.15
C PHE A 88 1.81 -10.74 -16.90
N ASP A 89 2.35 -10.02 -17.88
CA ASP A 89 1.59 -9.11 -18.74
C ASP A 89 0.53 -9.87 -19.54
N LEU A 90 0.87 -11.03 -20.10
CA LEU A 90 -0.09 -11.90 -20.80
C LEU A 90 -1.22 -12.34 -19.86
N PHE A 91 -0.89 -12.81 -18.65
CA PHE A 91 -1.87 -13.17 -17.62
C PHE A 91 -2.78 -11.98 -17.29
N PHE A 92 -2.19 -10.81 -17.08
CA PHE A 92 -2.90 -9.59 -16.72
C PHE A 92 -3.83 -9.10 -17.85
N PHE A 93 -3.36 -9.04 -19.09
CA PHE A 93 -4.20 -8.66 -20.23
C PHE A 93 -5.24 -9.72 -20.60
N ALA A 94 -4.97 -11.00 -20.33
CA ALA A 94 -5.98 -12.05 -20.44
C ALA A 94 -7.13 -11.83 -19.42
N ASN A 95 -6.83 -11.39 -18.20
CA ASN A 95 -7.86 -11.00 -17.22
C ASN A 95 -8.70 -9.82 -17.75
N ILE A 96 -8.06 -8.79 -18.28
CA ILE A 96 -8.77 -7.65 -18.90
C ILE A 96 -9.66 -8.14 -20.03
N GLY A 97 -9.10 -8.92 -20.95
CA GLY A 97 -9.83 -9.46 -22.09
C GLY A 97 -11.04 -10.29 -21.66
N LEU A 98 -10.88 -11.13 -20.64
CA LEU A 98 -11.95 -11.92 -20.05
C LEU A 98 -13.06 -11.05 -19.48
N LEU A 99 -12.72 -10.01 -18.70
CA LEU A 99 -13.70 -9.07 -18.15
C LEU A 99 -14.49 -8.39 -19.27
N LEU A 100 -13.79 -7.80 -20.24
CA LEU A 100 -14.41 -7.10 -21.37
C LEU A 100 -15.29 -8.03 -22.20
N PHE A 101 -14.84 -9.26 -22.44
CA PHE A 101 -15.61 -10.24 -23.18
C PHE A 101 -16.87 -10.68 -22.43
N LEU A 102 -16.80 -10.89 -21.11
CA LEU A 102 -17.94 -11.29 -20.29
C LEU A 102 -18.97 -10.17 -20.10
N LEU A 103 -18.58 -8.91 -20.29
CA LEU A 103 -19.46 -7.75 -20.27
C LEU A 103 -20.28 -7.58 -21.57
N LEU A 104 -19.93 -8.29 -22.64
CA LEU A 104 -20.68 -8.23 -23.90
C LEU A 104 -22.08 -8.86 -23.73
N PRO A 105 -23.16 -8.13 -24.08
CA PRO A 105 -24.52 -8.65 -23.99
C PRO A 105 -24.76 -9.81 -24.98
N LYS A 106 -25.76 -10.63 -24.67
CA LYS A 106 -26.23 -11.73 -25.52
C LYS A 106 -27.75 -11.58 -25.74
N PRO A 107 -28.23 -11.37 -26.99
CA PRO A 107 -27.48 -11.16 -28.22
C PRO A 107 -26.68 -9.83 -28.21
N LEU A 108 -25.57 -9.79 -28.95
CA LEU A 108 -24.73 -8.60 -29.10
C LEU A 108 -25.15 -7.84 -30.35
N ARG A 109 -25.53 -6.57 -30.20
CA ARG A 109 -25.88 -5.67 -31.31
C ARG A 109 -24.79 -4.62 -31.53
N LEU A 110 -24.66 -4.13 -32.76
CA LEU A 110 -23.61 -3.16 -33.10
C LEU A 110 -23.62 -1.91 -32.20
N TYR A 111 -24.79 -1.34 -31.90
CA TYR A 111 -24.86 -0.17 -30.98
C TYR A 111 -24.34 -0.49 -29.57
N GLN A 112 -24.40 -1.75 -29.13
CA GLN A 112 -23.89 -2.16 -27.83
C GLN A 112 -22.36 -2.27 -27.83
N LEU A 113 -21.73 -2.59 -28.96
CA LEU A 113 -20.28 -2.46 -29.11
C LEU A 113 -19.82 -1.01 -29.01
N VAL A 114 -20.57 -0.08 -29.61
CA VAL A 114 -20.29 1.36 -29.49
C VAL A 114 -20.44 1.81 -28.04
N ALA A 115 -21.54 1.44 -27.38
CA ALA A 115 -21.76 1.76 -25.97
C ALA A 115 -20.68 1.15 -25.06
N HIS A 116 -20.32 -0.13 -25.28
CA HIS A 116 -19.24 -0.79 -24.56
C HIS A 116 -17.89 -0.11 -24.81
N PHE A 117 -17.60 0.32 -26.04
CA PHE A 117 -16.38 1.04 -26.38
C PHE A 117 -16.30 2.38 -25.66
N VAL A 118 -17.40 3.13 -25.62
CA VAL A 118 -17.48 4.41 -24.91
C VAL A 118 -17.25 4.21 -23.40
N VAL A 119 -17.95 3.24 -22.78
CA VAL A 119 -17.77 2.92 -21.35
C VAL A 119 -16.33 2.49 -21.07
N PHE A 120 -15.78 1.59 -21.90
CA PHE A 120 -14.39 1.17 -21.81
C PHE A 120 -13.45 2.36 -21.89
N PHE A 121 -13.56 3.18 -22.92
CA PHE A 121 -12.71 4.34 -23.15
C PHE A 121 -12.68 5.29 -21.95
N PHE A 122 -13.82 5.54 -21.32
CA PHE A 122 -13.90 6.36 -20.11
C PHE A 122 -13.23 5.70 -18.90
N VAL A 123 -13.39 4.38 -18.73
CA VAL A 123 -12.76 3.62 -17.65
C VAL A 123 -11.25 3.43 -17.90
N SER A 124 -10.84 3.40 -19.15
CA SER A 124 -9.53 2.89 -19.57
C SER A 124 -8.51 3.96 -19.91
N SER A 125 -8.93 5.20 -20.15
CA SER A 125 -8.04 6.32 -20.50
C SER A 125 -7.09 6.74 -19.36
N MET A 126 -7.03 5.96 -18.28
CA MET A 126 -6.79 6.44 -16.94
C MET A 126 -5.68 5.59 -16.27
N TYR A 127 -4.42 5.89 -16.57
CA TYR A 127 -3.22 5.16 -16.10
C TYR A 127 -2.89 5.37 -14.60
N GLY A 128 -2.56 4.33 -13.81
CA GLY A 128 -2.22 4.44 -12.37
C GLY A 128 -1.91 3.08 -11.70
N GLU A 129 -2.00 2.94 -10.36
CA GLU A 129 -1.89 1.66 -9.59
C GLU A 129 -3.03 0.66 -9.94
N TRP A 130 -3.10 0.25 -11.20
CA TRP A 130 -4.24 -0.46 -11.76
C TRP A 130 -4.08 -1.97 -11.76
N VAL A 131 -2.85 -2.48 -11.80
CA VAL A 131 -2.59 -3.92 -11.96
C VAL A 131 -3.16 -4.73 -10.79
N HIS A 132 -2.77 -4.40 -9.57
CA HIS A 132 -3.21 -5.10 -8.36
C HIS A 132 -4.70 -4.95 -8.10
N PHE A 133 -5.21 -3.72 -8.27
CA PHE A 133 -6.63 -3.44 -8.09
C PHE A 133 -7.48 -4.22 -9.09
N LEU A 134 -7.03 -4.34 -10.34
CA LEU A 134 -7.75 -5.05 -11.37
C LEU A 134 -7.74 -6.56 -11.16
N LEU A 135 -6.64 -7.14 -10.69
CA LEU A 135 -6.61 -8.56 -10.28
C LEU A 135 -7.59 -8.81 -9.12
N PHE A 136 -7.58 -7.93 -8.12
CA PHE A 136 -8.55 -7.93 -7.02
C PHE A 136 -10.00 -7.80 -7.52
N TYR A 137 -10.27 -6.85 -8.41
CA TYR A 137 -11.59 -6.65 -9.00
C TYR A 137 -12.03 -7.83 -9.87
N SER A 138 -11.10 -8.45 -10.61
CA SER A 138 -11.37 -9.63 -11.45
C SER A 138 -11.84 -10.80 -10.60
N SER A 139 -11.21 -11.04 -9.45
CA SER A 139 -11.66 -12.01 -8.46
C SER A 139 -13.13 -11.76 -8.05
N ILE A 140 -13.49 -10.51 -7.78
CA ILE A 140 -14.85 -10.17 -7.37
C ILE A 140 -15.84 -10.33 -8.51
N PHE A 141 -15.53 -9.77 -9.67
CA PHE A 141 -16.37 -9.82 -10.85
C PHE A 141 -16.70 -11.26 -11.26
N LEU A 142 -15.69 -12.13 -11.36
CA LEU A 142 -15.87 -13.53 -11.75
C LEU A 142 -16.65 -14.31 -10.70
N GLY A 143 -16.42 -14.00 -9.41
CA GLY A 143 -17.19 -14.56 -8.31
C GLY A 143 -18.67 -14.20 -8.36
N ILE A 144 -19.01 -12.93 -8.62
CA ILE A 144 -20.40 -12.51 -8.79
C ILE A 144 -21.00 -13.13 -10.06
N ARG A 145 -20.23 -13.23 -11.14
CA ARG A 145 -20.68 -13.89 -12.38
C ARG A 145 -21.01 -15.36 -12.17
N PHE A 146 -20.24 -16.07 -11.34
CA PHE A 146 -20.56 -17.44 -10.94
C PHE A 146 -21.96 -17.55 -10.33
N LEU A 147 -22.39 -16.59 -9.50
CA LEU A 147 -23.72 -16.63 -8.88
C LEU A 147 -24.88 -16.60 -9.90
N GLN A 148 -24.65 -16.01 -11.07
CA GLN A 148 -25.66 -15.90 -12.13
C GLN A 148 -25.72 -17.13 -13.03
N ILE A 149 -24.56 -17.69 -13.40
CA ILE A 149 -24.48 -18.73 -14.43
C ILE A 149 -24.06 -20.11 -13.90
N LYS A 150 -23.69 -20.22 -12.62
CA LYS A 150 -23.21 -21.45 -11.95
C LYS A 150 -22.09 -22.18 -12.69
N ASN A 151 -21.18 -21.45 -13.32
CA ASN A 151 -20.02 -22.05 -13.99
C ASN A 151 -18.83 -22.14 -13.02
N HIS A 152 -18.48 -23.35 -12.60
CA HIS A 152 -17.40 -23.63 -11.63
C HIS A 152 -16.03 -23.11 -12.05
N TRP A 153 -15.78 -22.96 -13.36
CA TRP A 153 -14.55 -22.35 -13.84
C TRP A 153 -14.39 -20.90 -13.34
N LEU A 154 -15.49 -20.13 -13.28
CA LEU A 154 -15.46 -18.75 -12.79
C LEU A 154 -15.12 -18.65 -11.31
N LEU A 155 -15.68 -19.54 -10.49
CA LEU A 155 -15.39 -19.56 -9.05
C LEU A 155 -13.95 -20.02 -8.80
N SER A 156 -13.50 -21.07 -9.49
CA SER A 156 -12.11 -21.55 -9.42
C SER A 156 -11.12 -20.45 -9.82
N TYR A 157 -11.42 -19.71 -10.88
CA TYR A 157 -10.58 -18.60 -11.31
C TYR A 157 -10.63 -17.42 -10.33
N ALA A 158 -11.81 -17.09 -9.78
CA ALA A 158 -11.94 -16.06 -8.76
C ALA A 158 -11.07 -16.36 -7.53
N VAL A 159 -11.11 -17.61 -7.04
CA VAL A 159 -10.24 -18.10 -5.96
C VAL A 159 -8.77 -17.90 -6.33
N LEU A 160 -8.35 -18.37 -7.51
CA LEU A 160 -6.96 -18.29 -7.96
C LEU A 160 -6.49 -16.84 -8.08
N ALA A 161 -7.31 -15.95 -8.67
CA ALA A 161 -6.99 -14.53 -8.78
C ALA A 161 -6.84 -13.87 -7.40
N GLY A 162 -7.70 -14.20 -6.43
CA GLY A 162 -7.57 -13.74 -5.04
C GLY A 162 -6.27 -14.21 -4.38
N ILE A 163 -5.91 -15.49 -4.55
CA ILE A 163 -4.66 -16.07 -4.03
C ILE A 163 -3.43 -15.41 -4.68
N ILE A 164 -3.41 -15.27 -6.00
CA ILE A 164 -2.31 -14.59 -6.70
C ILE A 164 -2.19 -13.16 -6.19
N THR A 165 -3.30 -12.42 -6.07
CA THR A 165 -3.31 -11.05 -5.56
C THR A 165 -2.69 -10.97 -4.15
N PHE A 166 -2.91 -11.96 -3.28
CA PHE A 166 -2.30 -12.03 -1.94
C PHE A 166 -0.79 -12.12 -1.97
N PHE A 167 -0.21 -12.86 -2.90
CA PHE A 167 1.25 -12.92 -3.06
C PHE A 167 1.83 -11.75 -3.86
N VAL A 168 1.02 -10.95 -4.55
CA VAL A 168 1.48 -9.74 -5.22
C VAL A 168 1.42 -8.52 -4.28
N LYS A 169 0.24 -8.24 -3.69
CA LYS A 169 -0.03 -7.07 -2.85
C LYS A 169 -0.99 -7.45 -1.72
N ALA A 170 -0.44 -7.57 -0.51
CA ALA A 170 -1.08 -8.27 0.61
C ALA A 170 -2.43 -7.66 1.01
N ASN A 171 -2.56 -6.34 1.03
CA ASN A 171 -3.79 -5.66 1.43
C ASN A 171 -4.97 -5.96 0.51
N TYR A 172 -4.76 -5.93 -0.82
CA TYR A 172 -5.81 -6.31 -1.76
C TYR A 172 -6.10 -7.81 -1.70
N GLY A 173 -5.07 -8.64 -1.54
CA GLY A 173 -5.26 -10.07 -1.46
C GLY A 173 -5.99 -10.56 -0.22
N ILE A 174 -5.73 -9.99 0.96
CA ILE A 174 -6.46 -10.33 2.19
C ILE A 174 -7.95 -10.03 2.02
N ILE A 175 -8.28 -8.88 1.43
CA ILE A 175 -9.68 -8.51 1.15
C ILE A 175 -10.27 -9.43 0.08
N GLY A 176 -9.50 -9.75 -0.97
CA GLY A 176 -9.91 -10.68 -2.04
C GLY A 176 -10.20 -12.10 -1.52
N LEU A 177 -9.32 -12.64 -0.68
CA LEU A 177 -9.50 -13.94 -0.02
C LEU A 177 -10.72 -13.92 0.91
N GLY A 178 -10.91 -12.86 1.69
CA GLY A 178 -12.10 -12.66 2.51
C GLY A 178 -13.38 -12.65 1.67
N PHE A 179 -13.37 -11.94 0.54
CA PHE A 179 -14.49 -11.93 -0.40
C PHE A 179 -14.78 -13.33 -0.95
N VAL A 180 -13.76 -14.06 -1.42
CA VAL A 180 -13.93 -15.42 -1.98
C VAL A 180 -14.47 -16.38 -0.90
N GLY A 181 -14.01 -16.26 0.34
CA GLY A 181 -14.55 -17.02 1.47
C GLY A 181 -16.04 -16.74 1.69
N VAL A 182 -16.41 -15.45 1.79
CA VAL A 182 -17.81 -15.03 1.93
C VAL A 182 -18.66 -15.49 0.74
N LEU A 183 -18.16 -15.37 -0.48
CA LEU A 183 -18.83 -15.83 -1.70
C LEU A 183 -19.07 -17.34 -1.69
N THR A 184 -18.08 -18.13 -1.26
CA THR A 184 -18.17 -19.60 -1.21
C THR A 184 -19.22 -20.03 -0.19
N VAL A 185 -19.20 -19.42 1.00
CA VAL A 185 -20.21 -19.62 2.05
C VAL A 185 -21.60 -19.21 1.56
N TYR A 186 -21.71 -18.03 0.94
CA TYR A 186 -22.95 -17.52 0.37
C TYR A 186 -23.51 -18.46 -0.70
N SER A 187 -22.65 -19.00 -1.56
CA SER A 187 -23.02 -19.93 -2.62
C SER A 187 -23.54 -21.26 -2.08
N PHE A 188 -22.99 -21.75 -0.98
CA PHE A 188 -23.50 -22.92 -0.27
C PHE A 188 -24.90 -22.67 0.30
N PHE A 189 -25.09 -21.59 1.07
CA PHE A 189 -26.41 -21.28 1.67
C PHE A 189 -27.49 -20.95 0.64
N THR A 190 -27.11 -20.42 -0.52
CA THR A 190 -28.03 -20.18 -1.65
C THR A 190 -28.23 -21.40 -2.55
N LYS A 191 -27.74 -22.59 -2.15
CA LYS A 191 -27.86 -23.86 -2.89
C LYS A 191 -27.30 -23.78 -4.32
N ARG A 192 -26.27 -22.95 -4.50
CA ARG A 192 -25.46 -22.89 -5.73
C ARG A 192 -24.27 -23.84 -5.68
N LEU A 193 -23.87 -24.24 -4.47
CA LEU A 193 -22.92 -25.31 -4.20
C LEU A 193 -23.57 -26.36 -3.31
N SER A 194 -23.26 -27.63 -3.57
CA SER A 194 -23.46 -28.74 -2.64
C SER A 194 -22.44 -28.68 -1.49
N LEU A 195 -22.67 -29.47 -0.44
CA LEU A 195 -21.72 -29.57 0.68
C LEU A 195 -20.35 -30.09 0.20
N THR A 196 -20.33 -31.06 -0.70
CA THR A 196 -19.09 -31.62 -1.26
C THR A 196 -18.31 -30.56 -2.03
N GLU A 197 -18.97 -29.79 -2.89
CA GLU A 197 -18.30 -28.72 -3.65
C GLU A 197 -17.81 -27.60 -2.73
N PHE A 198 -18.61 -27.23 -1.73
CA PHE A 198 -18.22 -26.25 -0.72
C PHE A 198 -16.93 -26.68 -0.01
N LEU A 199 -16.90 -27.91 0.52
CA LEU A 199 -15.72 -28.47 1.19
C LEU A 199 -14.53 -28.57 0.24
N LEU A 200 -14.75 -28.98 -1.01
CA LEU A 200 -13.71 -29.06 -2.03
C LEU A 200 -13.08 -27.69 -2.29
N TYR A 201 -13.88 -26.62 -2.43
CA TYR A 201 -13.34 -25.27 -2.64
C TYR A 201 -12.55 -24.78 -1.42
N ILE A 202 -13.02 -25.03 -0.20
CA ILE A 202 -12.29 -24.63 1.01
C ILE A 202 -10.94 -25.36 1.11
N ILE A 203 -10.94 -26.69 0.96
CA ILE A 203 -9.74 -27.52 1.07
C ILE A 203 -8.75 -27.22 -0.06
N SER A 204 -9.23 -27.14 -1.30
CA SER A 204 -8.36 -26.85 -2.46
C SER A 204 -7.78 -25.43 -2.40
N SER A 205 -8.55 -24.43 -1.95
CA SER A 205 -8.04 -23.07 -1.77
C SER A 205 -6.92 -23.03 -0.72
N ALA A 206 -7.11 -23.70 0.41
CA ALA A 206 -6.11 -23.81 1.46
C ALA A 206 -4.84 -24.54 0.98
N LEU A 207 -5.01 -25.64 0.22
CA LEU A 207 -3.91 -26.39 -0.37
C LEU A 207 -3.11 -25.53 -1.36
N VAL A 208 -3.78 -24.81 -2.27
CA VAL A 208 -3.12 -23.92 -3.24
C VAL A 208 -2.36 -22.80 -2.54
N LEU A 209 -2.97 -22.16 -1.52
CA LEU A 209 -2.29 -21.15 -0.70
C LEU A 209 -1.02 -21.70 -0.04
N TRP A 210 -1.10 -22.89 0.56
CA TRP A 210 0.02 -23.53 1.22
C TRP A 210 1.14 -23.92 0.24
N VAL A 211 0.80 -24.59 -0.87
CA VAL A 211 1.77 -24.96 -1.92
C VAL A 211 2.46 -23.71 -2.48
N LEU A 212 1.71 -22.66 -2.81
CA LEU A 212 2.29 -21.41 -3.30
C LEU A 212 3.18 -20.75 -2.25
N SER A 213 2.83 -20.78 -0.97
CA SER A 213 3.72 -20.24 0.08
C SER A 213 5.06 -20.96 0.16
N LEU A 214 5.09 -22.28 -0.07
CA LEU A 214 6.33 -23.07 -0.09
C LEU A 214 7.17 -22.71 -1.33
N LEU A 215 6.53 -22.64 -2.50
CA LEU A 215 7.19 -22.28 -3.76
C LEU A 215 7.77 -20.86 -3.73
N LEU A 216 7.05 -19.93 -3.09
CA LEU A 216 7.39 -18.52 -3.04
C LEU A 216 8.18 -18.11 -1.78
N LYS A 217 8.71 -19.06 -1.01
CA LYS A 217 9.46 -18.79 0.24
C LYS A 217 8.73 -17.80 1.15
N THR A 218 7.49 -18.13 1.49
CA THR A 218 6.65 -17.28 2.34
C THR A 218 6.23 -18.06 3.58
N ASP A 219 6.52 -17.52 4.75
CA ASP A 219 5.92 -18.03 5.99
C ASP A 219 4.48 -17.55 6.05
N LEU A 220 3.53 -18.39 5.67
CA LEU A 220 2.15 -17.97 5.43
C LEU A 220 1.49 -17.31 6.65
N LEU A 221 1.72 -17.86 7.86
CA LEU A 221 1.15 -17.34 9.09
C LEU A 221 1.77 -15.99 9.46
N GLN A 222 3.11 -15.91 9.43
CA GLN A 222 3.79 -14.66 9.76
C GLN A 222 3.53 -13.59 8.71
N TYR A 223 3.49 -13.95 7.43
CA TYR A 223 3.18 -13.04 6.33
C TYR A 223 1.76 -12.47 6.45
N PHE A 224 0.77 -13.31 6.76
CA PHE A 224 -0.59 -12.83 7.02
C PHE A 224 -0.63 -11.90 8.24
N TYR A 225 -0.05 -12.31 9.36
CA TYR A 225 -0.05 -11.52 10.60
C TYR A 225 0.68 -10.18 10.44
N SER A 226 1.87 -10.19 9.84
CA SER A 226 2.64 -8.98 9.58
C SER A 226 1.92 -8.06 8.60
N SER A 227 1.24 -8.61 7.59
CA SER A 227 0.41 -7.82 6.66
C SER A 227 -0.75 -7.12 7.35
N ILE A 228 -1.42 -7.78 8.31
CA ILE A 228 -2.44 -7.13 9.15
C ILE A 228 -1.84 -5.99 9.97
N LYS A 229 -0.63 -6.18 10.52
CA LYS A 229 0.06 -5.12 11.27
C LYS A 229 0.42 -3.93 10.39
N VAL A 230 0.88 -4.16 9.16
CA VAL A 230 1.06 -3.10 8.16
C VAL A 230 -0.28 -2.40 7.89
N ILE A 231 -1.33 -3.12 7.49
CA ILE A 231 -2.63 -2.50 7.14
C ILE A 231 -3.19 -1.67 8.30
N SER A 232 -3.07 -2.16 9.53
CA SER A 232 -3.65 -1.52 10.72
C SER A 232 -3.05 -0.15 11.05
N GLY A 233 -1.74 0.06 10.85
CA GLY A 233 -1.08 1.34 11.12
C GLY A 233 -0.96 2.26 9.91
N TYR A 234 -1.20 1.75 8.69
CA TYR A 234 -1.08 2.51 7.44
C TYR A 234 -1.90 3.81 7.46
N ASN A 235 -3.17 3.73 7.86
CA ASN A 235 -4.09 4.86 7.82
C ASN A 235 -3.59 6.05 8.65
N GLU A 236 -3.03 5.75 9.82
CA GLU A 236 -2.48 6.78 10.68
C GLU A 236 -1.14 7.28 10.17
N ALA A 237 -0.19 6.39 9.90
CA ALA A 237 1.19 6.77 9.58
C ALA A 237 1.38 7.40 8.18
N GLN A 238 0.50 7.08 7.23
CA GLN A 238 0.62 7.50 5.83
C GLN A 238 -0.41 8.55 5.42
N SER A 239 -1.21 9.05 6.37
CA SER A 239 -2.24 10.03 6.03
C SER A 239 -1.63 11.37 5.67
N LEU A 240 -2.15 11.95 4.58
CA LEU A 240 -1.78 13.27 4.09
C LEU A 240 -3.07 14.07 3.87
N PHE A 241 -3.23 15.15 4.61
CA PHE A 241 -4.48 15.87 4.62
C PHE A 241 -4.66 16.76 3.37
N PRO A 242 -5.83 16.72 2.72
CA PRO A 242 -6.12 17.48 1.51
C PRO A 242 -6.61 18.91 1.78
N ASP A 243 -5.80 19.79 2.40
CA ASP A 243 -6.24 21.15 2.77
C ASP A 243 -6.87 21.93 1.60
N SER A 244 -6.23 21.91 0.43
CA SER A 244 -6.72 22.60 -0.79
C SER A 244 -7.69 21.76 -1.63
N ARG A 245 -7.99 20.53 -1.23
CA ARG A 245 -8.73 19.54 -2.04
C ARG A 245 -9.95 18.96 -1.34
N LEU A 246 -10.40 19.57 -0.24
CA LEU A 246 -11.58 19.11 0.51
C LEU A 246 -12.85 18.97 -0.33
N ARG A 247 -13.03 19.79 -1.38
CA ARG A 247 -14.18 19.67 -2.29
C ARG A 247 -14.19 18.31 -3.03
N LEU A 248 -13.02 17.81 -3.43
CA LEU A 248 -12.89 16.48 -4.06
C LEU A 248 -13.27 15.38 -3.07
N VAL A 249 -12.78 15.49 -1.83
CA VAL A 249 -13.09 14.56 -0.75
C VAL A 249 -14.61 14.49 -0.53
N ILE A 250 -15.24 15.64 -0.30
CA ILE A 250 -16.68 15.73 -0.04
C ILE A 250 -17.47 15.11 -1.19
N ALA A 251 -17.17 15.47 -2.44
CA ALA A 251 -17.92 14.95 -3.58
C ALA A 251 -17.74 13.43 -3.76
N ALA A 252 -16.55 12.87 -3.47
CA ALA A 252 -16.35 11.42 -3.47
C ALA A 252 -17.17 10.71 -2.37
N PHE A 253 -17.20 11.26 -1.15
CA PHE A 253 -18.05 10.73 -0.08
C PHE A 253 -19.55 10.87 -0.37
N VAL A 254 -19.96 11.93 -1.07
CA VAL A 254 -21.36 12.09 -1.52
C VAL A 254 -21.74 11.00 -2.52
N ILE A 255 -20.90 10.70 -3.51
CA ILE A 255 -21.15 9.59 -4.45
C ILE A 255 -21.26 8.27 -3.69
N TRP A 256 -20.35 8.01 -2.75
CA TRP A 256 -20.39 6.81 -1.91
C TRP A 256 -21.65 6.76 -1.02
N ALA A 257 -22.05 7.87 -0.42
CA ALA A 257 -23.27 7.96 0.39
C ALA A 257 -24.53 7.74 -0.43
N ILE A 258 -24.60 8.24 -1.67
CA ILE A 258 -25.71 7.98 -2.60
C ILE A 258 -25.75 6.48 -2.93
N LEU A 259 -24.61 5.82 -3.16
CA LEU A 259 -24.54 4.38 -3.37
C LEU A 259 -25.07 3.60 -2.15
N VAL A 260 -24.71 4.01 -0.93
CA VAL A 260 -25.23 3.40 0.30
C VAL A 260 -26.75 3.60 0.41
N ALA A 261 -27.22 4.84 0.24
CA ALA A 261 -28.65 5.17 0.31
C ALA A 261 -29.48 4.41 -0.74
N LEU A 262 -28.96 4.26 -1.96
CA LEU A 262 -29.62 3.52 -3.05
C LEU A 262 -30.01 2.10 -2.64
N GLY A 263 -29.09 1.38 -1.99
CA GLY A 263 -29.34 0.00 -1.53
C GLY A 263 -30.19 -0.09 -0.27
N ILE A 264 -30.04 0.84 0.68
CA ILE A 264 -30.91 0.91 1.87
C ILE A 264 -32.35 1.16 1.46
N ILE A 265 -32.60 2.14 0.60
CA ILE A 265 -33.95 2.47 0.11
C ILE A 265 -34.54 1.27 -0.66
N TYR A 266 -33.73 0.60 -1.48
CA TYR A 266 -34.14 -0.63 -2.16
C TYR A 266 -34.54 -1.74 -1.17
N ALA A 267 -33.71 -1.99 -0.16
CA ALA A 267 -33.98 -3.01 0.87
C ALA A 267 -35.26 -2.71 1.64
N VAL A 268 -35.43 -1.48 2.12
CA VAL A 268 -36.60 -1.03 2.87
C VAL A 268 -37.87 -1.14 2.03
N LYS A 269 -37.88 -0.64 0.78
CA LYS A 269 -39.04 -0.77 -0.12
C LYS A 269 -39.42 -2.23 -0.35
N ASN A 270 -38.44 -3.11 -0.58
CA ASN A 270 -38.72 -4.51 -0.82
C ASN A 270 -39.27 -5.22 0.44
N LEU A 271 -38.68 -4.96 1.61
CA LEU A 271 -39.14 -5.53 2.87
C LEU A 271 -40.52 -5.01 3.27
N MET A 272 -40.82 -3.74 3.04
CA MET A 272 -42.15 -3.17 3.31
C MET A 272 -43.22 -3.77 2.38
N GLN A 273 -42.91 -3.94 1.10
CA GLN A 273 -43.86 -4.44 0.10
C GLN A 273 -44.11 -5.94 0.21
N TYR A 274 -43.05 -6.75 0.38
CA TYR A 274 -43.14 -8.21 0.29
C TYR A 274 -43.02 -8.93 1.64
N ARG A 275 -42.53 -8.25 2.69
CA ARG A 275 -42.35 -8.77 4.07
C ARG A 275 -41.61 -10.10 4.18
N LYS A 276 -40.80 -10.46 3.18
CA LYS A 276 -40.04 -11.71 3.10
C LYS A 276 -38.67 -11.48 2.46
N LEU A 277 -37.67 -12.23 2.91
CA LEU A 277 -36.33 -12.27 2.30
C LEU A 277 -36.34 -13.21 1.09
N SER A 278 -36.58 -12.65 -0.10
CA SER A 278 -36.50 -13.42 -1.36
C SER A 278 -35.06 -13.58 -1.83
N LEU A 279 -34.73 -14.68 -2.52
CA LEU A 279 -33.40 -14.88 -3.09
C LEU A 279 -32.96 -13.72 -4.03
N PRO A 280 -33.83 -13.18 -4.91
CA PRO A 280 -33.47 -12.00 -5.71
C PRO A 280 -33.14 -10.76 -4.89
N LEU A 281 -33.82 -10.53 -3.76
CA LEU A 281 -33.48 -9.44 -2.84
C LEU A 281 -32.07 -9.64 -2.29
N VAL A 282 -31.78 -10.84 -1.77
CA VAL A 282 -30.48 -11.15 -1.18
C VAL A 282 -29.35 -11.09 -2.22
N ASP A 283 -29.55 -11.61 -3.43
CA ASP A 283 -28.57 -11.52 -4.52
C ASP A 283 -28.27 -10.05 -4.88
N ASN A 284 -29.31 -9.22 -5.01
CA ASN A 284 -29.16 -7.79 -5.29
C ASN A 284 -28.42 -7.06 -4.17
N LEU A 285 -28.71 -7.37 -2.90
CA LEU A 285 -28.00 -6.82 -1.75
C LEU A 285 -26.56 -7.32 -1.66
N PHE A 286 -26.27 -8.55 -2.08
CA PHE A 286 -24.91 -9.07 -2.17
C PHE A 286 -24.07 -8.27 -3.18
N VAL A 287 -24.59 -8.08 -4.40
CA VAL A 287 -23.93 -7.27 -5.44
C VAL A 287 -23.75 -5.81 -4.98
N TRP A 288 -24.78 -5.23 -4.37
CA TRP A 288 -24.71 -3.88 -3.80
C TRP A 288 -23.67 -3.78 -2.69
N GLY A 289 -23.63 -4.75 -1.76
CA GLY A 289 -22.65 -4.80 -0.67
C GLY A 289 -21.22 -4.87 -1.19
N CYS A 290 -20.97 -5.69 -2.21
CA CYS A 290 -19.68 -5.74 -2.89
C CYS A 290 -19.30 -4.37 -3.48
N SER A 291 -20.25 -3.71 -4.14
CA SER A 291 -20.05 -2.38 -4.74
C SER A 291 -19.72 -1.33 -3.67
N VAL A 292 -20.45 -1.32 -2.55
CA VAL A 292 -20.25 -0.39 -1.43
C VAL A 292 -18.88 -0.59 -0.78
N ILE A 293 -18.50 -1.84 -0.52
CA ILE A 293 -17.23 -2.17 0.16
C ILE A 293 -16.04 -1.78 -0.71
N ILE A 294 -16.05 -2.13 -2.00
CA ILE A 294 -14.95 -1.78 -2.91
C ILE A 294 -14.87 -0.27 -3.12
N ALA A 295 -16.01 0.41 -3.31
CA ALA A 295 -16.04 1.87 -3.42
C ALA A 295 -15.52 2.53 -2.14
N PHE A 296 -15.87 2.03 -0.96
CA PHE A 296 -15.33 2.52 0.31
C PHE A 296 -13.81 2.33 0.41
N ILE A 297 -13.29 1.17 0.02
CA ILE A 297 -11.85 0.90 -0.01
C ILE A 297 -11.14 1.89 -0.94
N LEU A 298 -11.71 2.20 -2.11
CA LEU A 298 -11.14 3.19 -3.03
C LEU A 298 -11.16 4.62 -2.46
N VAL A 299 -12.27 5.02 -1.82
CA VAL A 299 -12.34 6.32 -1.12
C VAL A 299 -11.27 6.39 -0.03
N LYS A 300 -11.14 5.34 0.80
CA LYS A 300 -10.11 5.27 1.83
C LYS A 300 -8.70 5.30 1.23
N TYR A 301 -8.43 4.49 0.22
CA TYR A 301 -7.14 4.45 -0.44
C TYR A 301 -6.75 5.83 -0.98
N ALA A 302 -7.67 6.53 -1.65
CA ALA A 302 -7.39 7.81 -2.28
C ALA A 302 -7.30 9.00 -1.33
N PHE A 303 -8.10 8.99 -0.26
CA PHE A 303 -8.24 10.14 0.62
C PHE A 303 -7.67 9.93 2.00
N VAL A 304 -7.10 8.78 2.33
CA VAL A 304 -6.19 8.64 3.47
C VAL A 304 -4.88 9.35 3.15
N ARG A 305 -4.25 9.02 2.03
CA ARG A 305 -3.07 9.71 1.51
C ARG A 305 -3.49 10.54 0.31
N ALA A 306 -3.94 11.77 0.52
CA ALA A 306 -4.58 12.57 -0.53
C ALA A 306 -3.59 13.32 -1.45
N ASP A 307 -2.57 12.61 -1.93
CA ASP A 307 -1.65 13.10 -2.95
C ASP A 307 -2.20 12.90 -4.38
N ASP A 308 -1.48 13.41 -5.37
CA ASP A 308 -1.91 13.42 -6.76
C ASP A 308 -2.16 12.01 -7.30
N GLY A 309 -1.29 11.06 -6.97
CA GLY A 309 -1.39 9.67 -7.44
C GLY A 309 -2.61 8.95 -6.87
N HIS A 310 -2.84 9.09 -5.57
CA HIS A 310 -3.95 8.44 -4.86
C HIS A 310 -5.31 9.02 -5.23
N ILE A 311 -5.45 10.36 -5.30
CA ILE A 311 -6.69 11.00 -5.78
C ILE A 311 -7.01 10.57 -7.20
N THR A 312 -5.97 10.55 -8.04
CA THR A 312 -6.07 10.08 -9.41
C THR A 312 -6.57 8.63 -9.46
N ALA A 313 -6.07 7.74 -8.61
CA ALA A 313 -6.55 6.35 -8.58
C ALA A 313 -8.05 6.23 -8.27
N PHE A 314 -8.63 7.04 -7.35
CA PHE A 314 -10.08 6.98 -7.10
C PHE A 314 -10.89 7.35 -8.32
N VAL A 315 -10.57 8.47 -8.96
CA VAL A 315 -11.29 8.96 -10.14
C VAL A 315 -11.30 7.90 -11.24
N LYS A 316 -10.17 7.20 -11.40
CA LYS A 316 -9.95 6.20 -12.43
C LYS A 316 -10.64 4.88 -12.14
N LEU A 317 -10.63 4.44 -10.88
CA LEU A 317 -11.07 3.11 -10.50
C LEU A 317 -12.50 3.08 -9.95
N ALA A 318 -13.07 4.21 -9.54
CA ALA A 318 -14.38 4.27 -8.89
C ALA A 318 -15.54 3.77 -9.78
N ASN A 319 -15.41 3.84 -11.10
CA ASN A 319 -16.43 3.32 -12.01
C ASN A 319 -16.53 1.79 -11.97
N LEU A 320 -15.44 1.06 -11.72
CA LEU A 320 -15.44 -0.40 -11.70
C LEU A 320 -16.41 -1.01 -10.67
N PRO A 321 -16.39 -0.62 -9.38
CA PRO A 321 -17.38 -1.12 -8.42
C PRO A 321 -18.80 -0.63 -8.73
N LEU A 322 -18.98 0.59 -9.27
CA LEU A 322 -20.31 1.10 -9.63
C LEU A 322 -20.96 0.32 -10.76
N LEU A 323 -20.15 -0.16 -11.72
CA LEU A 323 -20.59 -0.99 -12.85
C LEU A 323 -21.09 -2.38 -12.41
N LEU A 324 -20.79 -2.85 -11.19
CA LEU A 324 -21.32 -4.13 -10.73
C LEU A 324 -22.85 -4.12 -10.68
N LEU A 325 -23.48 -3.01 -10.29
CA LEU A 325 -24.93 -2.88 -10.23
C LEU A 325 -25.62 -3.05 -11.60
N PRO A 326 -25.33 -2.26 -12.65
CA PRO A 326 -26.01 -2.38 -13.94
C PRO A 326 -25.81 -3.73 -14.63
N PHE A 327 -24.67 -4.40 -14.40
CA PHE A 327 -24.35 -5.69 -15.00
C PHE A 327 -24.87 -6.90 -14.21
N PHE A 328 -24.90 -6.83 -12.88
CA PHE A 328 -25.21 -8.00 -12.06
C PHE A 328 -26.51 -7.92 -11.27
N ALA A 329 -27.02 -6.72 -10.95
CA ALA A 329 -28.30 -6.60 -10.27
C ALA A 329 -29.44 -7.01 -11.22
N THR A 330 -30.41 -7.75 -10.70
CA THR A 330 -31.62 -8.12 -11.44
C THR A 330 -32.70 -7.04 -11.36
N ASN A 331 -32.66 -6.21 -10.30
CA ASN A 331 -33.64 -5.16 -10.09
C ASN A 331 -33.32 -3.89 -10.89
N LEU A 332 -34.33 -3.35 -11.60
CA LEU A 332 -34.17 -2.18 -12.46
C LEU A 332 -33.71 -0.91 -11.70
N TRP A 333 -34.21 -0.68 -10.48
CA TRP A 333 -33.84 0.48 -9.67
C TRP A 333 -32.33 0.52 -9.38
N LEU A 334 -31.76 -0.62 -8.99
CA LEU A 334 -30.33 -0.72 -8.73
C LEU A 334 -29.51 -0.58 -10.02
N ARG A 335 -29.97 -1.16 -11.13
CA ARG A 335 -29.29 -1.06 -12.42
C ARG A 335 -29.23 0.38 -12.93
N VAL A 336 -30.37 1.08 -12.90
CA VAL A 336 -30.46 2.49 -13.29
C VAL A 336 -29.65 3.36 -12.33
N GLY A 337 -29.80 3.14 -11.01
CA GLY A 337 -29.03 3.86 -9.99
C GLY A 337 -27.51 3.70 -10.17
N GLY A 338 -27.05 2.50 -10.54
CA GLY A 338 -25.64 2.27 -10.87
C GLY A 338 -25.16 3.06 -12.09
N TRP A 339 -25.94 3.11 -13.18
CA TRP A 339 -25.60 3.97 -14.33
C TRP A 339 -25.60 5.46 -13.99
N VAL A 340 -26.54 5.91 -13.15
CA VAL A 340 -26.57 7.29 -12.65
C VAL A 340 -25.31 7.59 -11.84
N LEU A 341 -24.87 6.67 -10.97
CA LEU A 341 -23.65 6.84 -10.20
C LEU A 341 -22.38 6.89 -11.07
N VAL A 342 -22.31 6.08 -12.13
CA VAL A 342 -21.23 6.16 -13.14
C VAL A 342 -21.24 7.53 -13.82
N ALA A 343 -22.40 8.01 -14.25
CA ALA A 343 -22.53 9.34 -14.84
C ALA A 343 -22.13 10.46 -13.85
N LEU A 344 -22.53 10.34 -12.57
CA LEU A 344 -22.13 11.28 -11.52
C LEU A 344 -20.62 11.26 -11.29
N ASN A 345 -19.96 10.10 -11.36
CA ASN A 345 -18.51 10.02 -11.26
C ASN A 345 -17.80 10.68 -12.45
N ILE A 346 -18.35 10.56 -13.66
CA ILE A 346 -17.85 11.29 -14.85
C ILE A 346 -18.02 12.81 -14.66
N VAL A 347 -19.18 13.26 -14.17
CA VAL A 347 -19.40 14.68 -13.85
C VAL A 347 -18.42 15.14 -12.77
N PHE A 348 -18.16 14.30 -11.76
CA PHE A 348 -17.16 14.58 -10.73
C PHE A 348 -15.76 14.77 -11.33
N TYR A 349 -15.36 13.91 -12.27
CA TYR A 349 -14.11 14.08 -13.01
C TYR A 349 -14.06 15.44 -13.73
N LEU A 350 -15.10 15.80 -14.47
CA LEU A 350 -15.13 17.03 -15.27
C LEU A 350 -15.13 18.31 -14.41
N ILE A 351 -15.87 18.31 -13.29
CA ILE A 351 -16.08 19.49 -12.45
C ILE A 351 -14.99 19.67 -11.39
N PHE A 352 -14.54 18.58 -10.76
CA PHE A 352 -13.65 18.67 -9.60
C PHE A 352 -12.22 18.23 -9.91
N TYR A 353 -12.02 17.20 -10.74
CA TYR A 353 -10.69 16.65 -10.99
C TYR A 353 -9.97 17.38 -12.14
N GLN A 354 -10.60 17.45 -13.31
CA GLN A 354 -10.00 18.01 -14.52
C GLN A 354 -9.49 19.46 -14.36
N PRO A 355 -10.17 20.37 -13.63
CA PRO A 355 -9.66 21.72 -13.44
C PRO A 355 -8.36 21.80 -12.63
N ILE A 356 -8.08 20.77 -11.81
CA ILE A 356 -6.92 20.71 -10.93
C ILE A 356 -5.77 19.94 -11.60
N PHE A 357 -6.08 18.79 -12.21
CA PHE A 357 -5.08 17.85 -12.73
C PHE A 357 -4.95 17.87 -14.26
N GLY A 358 -5.76 18.69 -14.93
CA GLY A 358 -5.81 18.75 -16.38
C GLY A 358 -6.65 17.63 -17.00
N LYS A 359 -6.78 17.68 -18.33
CA LYS A 359 -7.46 16.64 -19.10
C LYS A 359 -6.58 15.41 -19.20
N VAL A 360 -7.18 14.26 -18.93
CA VAL A 360 -6.64 12.99 -19.39
C VAL A 360 -6.78 12.96 -20.91
N THR A 361 -5.70 13.25 -21.63
CA THR A 361 -5.68 13.24 -23.09
C THR A 361 -5.60 11.79 -23.57
N PHE A 362 -6.59 11.37 -24.35
CA PHE A 362 -6.58 10.06 -25.01
C PHE A 362 -6.89 10.27 -26.49
N SER A 363 -5.89 10.01 -27.34
CA SER A 363 -6.01 10.04 -28.79
C SER A 363 -5.84 8.62 -29.32
N ILE A 364 -6.89 8.08 -29.96
CA ILE A 364 -6.83 6.74 -30.55
C ILE A 364 -5.74 6.67 -31.63
N PRO A 365 -5.65 7.62 -32.58
CA PRO A 365 -4.59 7.59 -33.60
C PRO A 365 -3.20 7.67 -32.99
N ASP A 366 -2.96 8.57 -32.04
CA ASP A 366 -1.63 8.72 -31.43
C ASP A 366 -1.28 7.49 -30.57
N ASN A 367 -2.24 6.91 -29.87
CA ASN A 367 -2.03 5.69 -29.10
C ASN A 367 -1.61 4.53 -30.02
N LEU A 368 -2.39 4.26 -31.08
CA LEU A 368 -2.09 3.21 -32.05
C LEU A 368 -0.74 3.46 -32.74
N ARG A 369 -0.47 4.70 -33.17
CA ARG A 369 0.82 5.10 -33.74
C ARG A 369 1.96 4.88 -32.74
N THR A 370 1.78 5.20 -31.47
CA THR A 370 2.80 5.00 -30.44
C THR A 370 3.08 3.51 -30.22
N LYS A 371 2.05 2.65 -30.31
CA LYS A 371 2.22 1.19 -30.18
C LYS A 371 3.03 0.56 -31.31
N THR A 372 2.97 1.09 -32.53
CA THR A 372 3.80 0.56 -33.63
C THR A 372 5.29 0.78 -33.38
N TYR A 373 5.67 1.81 -32.62
CA TYR A 373 7.06 2.02 -32.21
C TYR A 373 7.45 1.21 -30.95
N ILE A 374 6.53 1.05 -30.00
CA ILE A 374 6.79 0.38 -28.71
C ILE A 374 6.85 -1.15 -28.86
N PHE A 375 5.87 -1.75 -29.53
CA PHE A 375 5.70 -3.21 -29.55
C PHE A 375 6.93 -3.96 -30.09
N PRO A 376 7.56 -3.54 -31.21
CA PRO A 376 8.74 -4.23 -31.71
C PRO A 376 9.86 -4.34 -30.66
N GLN A 377 10.14 -3.24 -29.95
CA GLN A 377 11.17 -3.22 -28.90
C GLN A 377 10.73 -4.02 -27.67
N TYR A 378 9.50 -3.84 -27.21
CA TYR A 378 8.94 -4.58 -26.08
C TYR A 378 9.04 -6.10 -26.28
N PHE A 379 8.60 -6.62 -27.44
CA PHE A 379 8.65 -8.05 -27.72
C PHE A 379 10.08 -8.53 -27.95
N ARG A 380 10.93 -7.75 -28.62
CA ARG A 380 12.37 -8.08 -28.75
C ARG A 380 13.01 -8.28 -27.38
N ASP A 381 12.77 -7.37 -26.44
CA ASP A 381 13.35 -7.43 -25.09
C ASP A 381 12.73 -8.57 -24.26
N ALA A 382 11.42 -8.85 -24.43
CA ALA A 382 10.72 -9.95 -23.77
C ALA A 382 11.32 -11.32 -24.06
N PHE A 383 11.68 -11.56 -25.32
CA PHE A 383 12.23 -12.82 -25.81
C PHE A 383 13.75 -12.79 -25.93
N SER A 384 14.40 -11.69 -25.53
CA SER A 384 15.86 -11.63 -25.48
C SER A 384 16.39 -12.58 -24.41
N THR A 385 17.50 -13.26 -24.72
CA THR A 385 18.28 -14.04 -23.74
C THR A 385 19.23 -13.14 -22.95
N TYR A 386 19.39 -11.88 -23.37
CA TYR A 386 20.26 -10.91 -22.73
C TYR A 386 19.57 -10.28 -21.52
N LYS A 387 20.12 -10.49 -20.33
CA LYS A 387 19.72 -9.71 -19.16
C LYS A 387 20.32 -8.31 -19.26
N PRO A 388 19.57 -7.26 -18.89
CA PRO A 388 20.14 -5.92 -18.87
C PRO A 388 21.29 -5.90 -17.86
N ASP A 389 22.51 -5.76 -18.35
CA ASP A 389 23.69 -5.63 -17.50
C ASP A 389 23.75 -4.18 -16.98
N TYR A 390 22.94 -3.91 -15.96
CA TYR A 390 23.09 -2.70 -15.20
C TYR A 390 24.45 -2.79 -14.49
N LYS A 391 25.47 -2.14 -15.05
CA LYS A 391 26.73 -1.84 -14.37
C LYS A 391 26.64 -0.45 -13.78
N PRO A 392 25.88 -0.24 -12.69
CA PRO A 392 25.83 1.07 -12.08
C PRO A 392 27.23 1.46 -11.64
N GLN A 393 27.55 2.71 -11.89
CA GLN A 393 28.76 3.32 -11.36
C GLN A 393 28.62 3.38 -9.85
N ARG A 394 29.65 2.91 -9.13
CA ARG A 394 29.68 3.04 -7.67
C ARG A 394 29.55 4.50 -7.30
N THR A 395 28.64 4.80 -6.39
CA THR A 395 28.40 6.16 -5.90
C THR A 395 29.21 6.47 -4.66
N TYR A 396 29.71 5.45 -3.95
CA TYR A 396 30.47 5.63 -2.71
C TYR A 396 31.98 5.73 -2.94
N PRO A 397 32.70 6.45 -2.06
CA PRO A 397 34.16 6.50 -2.04
C PRO A 397 34.82 5.10 -1.92
N ASN A 398 35.95 4.90 -2.62
CA ASN A 398 36.66 3.61 -2.65
C ASN A 398 37.11 3.13 -1.27
N ASP A 399 37.49 4.05 -0.39
CA ASP A 399 37.90 3.74 0.97
C ASP A 399 36.73 3.25 1.85
N VAL A 400 35.51 3.75 1.65
CA VAL A 400 34.29 3.19 2.27
C VAL A 400 34.03 1.77 1.75
N ILE A 401 34.10 1.58 0.43
CA ILE A 401 33.93 0.25 -0.20
C ILE A 401 34.96 -0.75 0.34
N ASN A 402 36.23 -0.35 0.44
CA ASN A 402 37.30 -1.19 0.96
C ASN A 402 37.12 -1.51 2.46
N THR A 403 36.59 -0.56 3.25
CA THR A 403 36.29 -0.78 4.67
C THR A 403 35.18 -1.83 4.86
N ILE A 404 34.15 -1.78 4.01
CA ILE A 404 33.05 -2.73 4.03
C ILE A 404 33.50 -4.11 3.51
N GLY A 405 34.23 -4.12 2.39
CA GLY A 405 34.63 -5.36 1.70
C GLY A 405 33.41 -6.20 1.31
N ASN A 406 33.48 -7.50 1.57
CA ASN A 406 32.38 -8.46 1.31
C ASN A 406 31.44 -8.66 2.51
N LYS A 407 31.62 -7.89 3.59
CA LYS A 407 30.80 -8.02 4.80
C LYS A 407 29.37 -7.57 4.55
N SER A 408 28.47 -8.07 5.38
CA SER A 408 27.04 -7.82 5.22
C SER A 408 26.64 -6.39 5.60
N VAL A 409 25.74 -5.79 4.84
CA VAL A 409 25.34 -4.38 4.98
C VAL A 409 23.82 -4.25 4.96
N ASP A 410 23.31 -3.37 5.82
CA ASP A 410 21.96 -2.81 5.70
C ASP A 410 22.03 -1.28 5.58
N ILE A 411 20.92 -0.64 5.19
CA ILE A 411 20.82 0.81 5.11
C ILE A 411 19.59 1.33 5.84
N VAL A 412 19.82 2.40 6.59
CA VAL A 412 18.82 3.10 7.38
C VAL A 412 18.89 4.58 7.03
N PRO A 413 17.80 5.23 6.62
CA PRO A 413 16.42 4.75 6.72
C PRO A 413 15.79 4.17 5.45
N ASN A 414 16.07 4.66 4.23
CA ASN A 414 15.25 4.27 3.06
C ASN A 414 16.02 3.90 1.77
N GLU A 415 17.24 4.39 1.56
CA GLU A 415 17.95 4.35 0.27
C GLU A 415 18.62 3.00 -0.09
N ILE A 416 17.86 1.91 -0.04
CA ILE A 416 18.30 0.53 -0.43
C ILE A 416 18.87 0.49 -1.86
N SER A 417 18.48 1.43 -2.73
CA SER A 417 19.09 1.60 -4.05
C SER A 417 20.63 1.76 -4.00
N GLU A 418 21.18 2.40 -2.96
CA GLU A 418 22.62 2.61 -2.80
C GLU A 418 23.37 1.30 -2.55
N ILE A 419 22.74 0.32 -1.90
CA ILE A 419 23.31 -1.02 -1.71
C ILE A 419 23.50 -1.71 -3.05
N TYR A 420 22.49 -1.64 -3.92
CA TYR A 420 22.55 -2.22 -5.26
C TYR A 420 23.60 -1.51 -6.13
N PHE A 421 23.59 -0.18 -6.19
CA PHE A 421 24.53 0.57 -7.02
C PHE A 421 25.99 0.46 -6.58
N ASN A 422 26.24 0.24 -5.30
CA ASN A 422 27.58 0.02 -4.77
C ASN A 422 27.99 -1.46 -4.71
N ARG A 423 27.10 -2.38 -5.12
CA ARG A 423 27.30 -3.83 -5.12
C ARG A 423 27.65 -4.38 -3.73
N LEU A 424 26.94 -3.89 -2.72
CA LEU A 424 27.14 -4.27 -1.33
C LEU A 424 26.35 -5.54 -0.97
N ASN A 425 26.87 -6.33 -0.03
CA ASN A 425 26.24 -7.58 0.37
C ASN A 425 25.03 -7.32 1.28
N TYR A 426 23.85 -7.18 0.69
CA TYR A 426 22.63 -6.83 1.43
C TYR A 426 22.25 -7.86 2.50
N ASN A 427 21.98 -7.41 3.72
CA ASN A 427 21.40 -8.19 4.82
C ASN A 427 20.32 -7.34 5.51
N PRO A 428 19.07 -7.38 5.00
CA PRO A 428 18.02 -6.46 5.40
C PRO A 428 17.55 -6.66 6.84
N ARG A 429 17.07 -5.57 7.43
CA ARG A 429 16.02 -5.62 8.46
C ARG A 429 14.65 -6.02 7.89
N PRO A 430 13.77 -6.70 8.67
CA PRO A 430 12.48 -7.16 8.18
C PRO A 430 11.59 -6.06 7.61
N THR A 431 11.37 -4.97 8.36
CA THR A 431 10.61 -3.81 7.89
C THR A 431 11.56 -2.88 7.15
N LEU A 432 11.59 -3.03 5.82
CA LEU A 432 12.63 -2.49 4.93
C LEU A 432 12.92 -0.99 5.10
N GLN A 433 11.88 -0.16 5.06
CA GLN A 433 11.98 1.30 5.04
C GLN A 433 11.43 1.90 6.33
N SER A 434 12.14 2.86 6.92
CA SER A 434 11.81 3.39 8.25
C SER A 434 10.44 4.02 8.31
N TYR A 435 9.98 4.65 7.22
CA TYR A 435 8.64 5.23 7.16
C TYR A 435 7.52 4.18 7.27
N GLN A 436 7.83 2.89 7.07
CA GLN A 436 6.91 1.76 7.27
C GLN A 436 7.01 1.11 8.65
N ALA A 437 8.06 1.38 9.44
CA ALA A 437 8.22 0.85 10.79
C ALA A 437 7.36 1.60 11.83
N TYR A 438 6.17 2.07 11.45
CA TYR A 438 5.40 3.04 12.22
C TYR A 438 4.72 2.50 13.48
N ASN A 439 4.62 1.17 13.66
CA ASN A 439 4.02 0.58 14.87
C ASN A 439 5.02 -0.29 15.62
N GLU A 440 4.73 -0.53 16.91
CA GLU A 440 5.62 -1.24 17.81
C GLU A 440 5.99 -2.64 17.30
N PHE A 441 5.07 -3.37 16.68
CA PHE A 441 5.36 -4.69 16.10
C PHE A 441 6.40 -4.60 14.97
N LEU A 442 6.21 -3.67 14.03
CA LEU A 442 7.08 -3.53 12.85
C LEU A 442 8.49 -3.02 13.22
N ASP A 443 8.57 -2.07 14.14
CA ASP A 443 9.84 -1.53 14.65
C ASP A 443 10.57 -2.57 15.52
N ASN A 444 9.85 -3.33 16.35
CA ASN A 444 10.46 -4.40 17.15
C ASN A 444 11.04 -5.54 16.28
N LYS A 445 10.45 -5.84 15.12
CA LYS A 445 11.04 -6.82 14.18
C LYS A 445 12.41 -6.38 13.67
N ASN A 446 12.58 -5.08 13.42
CA ASN A 446 13.89 -4.52 13.08
C ASN A 446 14.85 -4.58 14.27
N ARG A 447 14.39 -4.20 15.47
CA ARG A 447 15.18 -4.33 16.72
C ARG A 447 15.67 -5.75 16.95
N GLU A 448 14.80 -6.75 16.84
CA GLU A 448 15.15 -8.17 16.96
C GLU A 448 16.26 -8.56 15.97
N LYS A 449 16.14 -8.15 14.71
CA LYS A 449 17.17 -8.42 13.69
C LYS A 449 18.52 -7.80 14.08
N TYR A 450 18.53 -6.52 14.45
CA TYR A 450 19.78 -5.82 14.79
C TYR A 450 20.45 -6.32 16.07
N LEU A 451 19.70 -6.90 17.00
CA LEU A 451 20.25 -7.53 18.21
C LEU A 451 20.61 -9.01 18.00
N SER A 452 20.23 -9.62 16.88
CA SER A 452 20.46 -11.04 16.60
C SER A 452 21.92 -11.35 16.21
N ALA A 453 22.28 -12.63 16.28
CA ALA A 453 23.55 -13.12 15.72
C ALA A 453 23.69 -12.81 14.22
N SER A 454 22.57 -12.85 13.48
CA SER A 454 22.50 -12.59 12.03
C SER A 454 22.45 -11.10 11.65
N ALA A 455 22.59 -10.19 12.61
CA ALA A 455 22.60 -8.75 12.35
C ALA A 455 23.72 -8.37 11.36
N PRO A 456 23.50 -7.40 10.46
CA PRO A 456 24.48 -6.99 9.45
C PRO A 456 25.78 -6.50 10.09
N ASP A 457 26.91 -6.72 9.42
CA ASP A 457 28.21 -6.28 9.93
C ASP A 457 28.35 -4.76 9.92
N PHE A 458 27.74 -4.11 8.93
CA PHE A 458 27.68 -2.67 8.80
C PHE A 458 26.25 -2.17 8.56
N VAL A 459 25.98 -0.96 9.05
CA VAL A 459 24.77 -0.21 8.73
C VAL A 459 25.20 1.13 8.15
N ILE A 460 24.73 1.44 6.94
CA ILE A 460 24.83 2.78 6.39
C ILE A 460 23.66 3.58 6.95
N TYR A 461 23.96 4.63 7.70
CA TYR A 461 22.96 5.42 8.40
C TYR A 461 22.87 6.83 7.82
N GLY A 462 21.66 7.35 7.67
CA GLY A 462 21.36 8.72 7.29
C GLY A 462 20.30 9.36 8.20
N VAL A 463 20.17 10.68 8.12
CA VAL A 463 19.12 11.44 8.83
C VAL A 463 18.17 12.03 7.80
N GLU A 464 17.14 11.27 7.45
CA GLU A 464 16.12 11.63 6.45
C GLU A 464 14.75 11.07 6.90
N SER A 465 13.67 11.72 6.49
CA SER A 465 12.31 11.39 6.91
C SER A 465 11.30 11.82 5.85
N THR A 466 10.10 11.23 5.85
CA THR A 466 9.00 11.68 4.99
C THR A 466 8.09 12.68 5.71
N ASP A 467 7.31 13.44 4.94
CA ASP A 467 6.17 14.23 5.41
C ASP A 467 6.48 15.20 6.59
N ASN A 468 7.70 15.75 6.64
CA ASN A 468 8.20 16.62 7.71
C ASN A 468 8.10 16.00 9.14
N LYS A 469 8.25 14.68 9.25
CA LYS A 469 8.40 14.01 10.54
C LYS A 469 9.83 14.17 11.07
N TYR A 470 10.01 13.99 12.38
CA TYR A 470 11.32 13.98 12.98
C TYR A 470 12.00 12.63 12.71
N ALA A 471 13.12 12.64 11.99
CA ALA A 471 13.79 11.42 11.52
C ALA A 471 14.09 10.40 12.64
N TRP A 472 14.48 10.86 13.82
CA TRP A 472 14.76 10.00 14.98
C TRP A 472 13.50 9.52 15.73
N GLY A 473 12.31 9.90 15.27
CA GLY A 473 11.01 9.43 15.74
C GLY A 473 10.34 8.40 14.82
N ASP A 474 10.86 8.13 13.62
CA ASP A 474 10.23 7.18 12.69
C ASP A 474 10.38 5.73 13.13
N GLU A 475 11.53 5.34 13.72
CA GLU A 475 11.83 3.95 14.14
C GLU A 475 12.70 3.85 15.40
N THR A 476 12.17 4.37 16.51
CA THR A 476 12.90 4.45 17.78
C THR A 476 13.42 3.10 18.32
N GLN A 477 12.68 1.99 18.18
CA GLN A 477 13.17 0.71 18.68
C GLN A 477 14.38 0.20 17.89
N THR A 478 14.38 0.46 16.59
CA THR A 478 15.53 0.23 15.70
C THR A 478 16.74 1.07 16.11
N LEU A 479 16.55 2.36 16.39
CA LEU A 479 17.64 3.24 16.82
C LEU A 479 18.25 2.79 18.15
N LEU A 480 17.42 2.38 19.11
CA LEU A 480 17.90 1.80 20.38
C LEU A 480 18.74 0.54 20.13
N ALA A 481 18.34 -0.33 19.20
CA ALA A 481 19.12 -1.52 18.83
C ALA A 481 20.49 -1.16 18.22
N LEU A 482 20.53 -0.13 17.37
CA LEU A 482 21.78 0.35 16.78
C LEU A 482 22.73 0.91 17.85
N LEU A 483 22.21 1.70 18.81
CA LEU A 483 22.99 2.22 19.94
C LEU A 483 23.56 1.10 20.84
N GLN A 484 22.84 -0.02 20.96
CA GLN A 484 23.28 -1.18 21.74
C GLN A 484 24.40 -1.97 21.07
N HIS A 485 24.36 -2.15 19.74
CA HIS A 485 25.17 -3.16 19.06
C HIS A 485 26.14 -2.61 18.01
N TYR A 486 26.12 -1.30 17.73
CA TYR A 486 26.95 -0.69 16.69
C TYR A 486 27.71 0.53 17.20
N LYS A 487 28.81 0.88 16.51
CA LYS A 487 29.56 2.11 16.74
C LYS A 487 29.84 2.86 15.44
N PRO A 488 29.91 4.20 15.46
CA PRO A 488 30.31 4.97 14.29
C PRO A 488 31.77 4.71 13.95
N VAL A 489 32.05 4.50 12.66
CA VAL A 489 33.43 4.31 12.17
C VAL A 489 33.83 5.33 11.12
N LYS A 490 32.88 5.85 10.33
CA LYS A 490 33.19 6.79 9.25
C LYS A 490 32.01 7.62 8.81
N ILE A 491 32.25 8.90 8.49
CA ILE A 491 31.27 9.79 7.84
C ILE A 491 31.76 10.09 6.42
N TRP A 492 30.84 10.12 5.46
CA TRP A 492 31.06 10.67 4.11
C TRP A 492 29.72 11.25 3.63
N ASP A 493 29.77 12.39 2.94
CA ASP A 493 28.58 13.13 2.50
C ASP A 493 27.56 13.26 3.65
N ASN A 494 26.34 12.77 3.45
CA ASN A 494 25.25 12.74 4.44
C ASN A 494 25.02 11.33 5.03
N ARG A 495 26.07 10.49 5.04
CA ARG A 495 26.03 9.10 5.52
C ARG A 495 27.01 8.86 6.65
N LEU A 496 26.65 7.94 7.55
CA LEU A 496 27.45 7.44 8.65
C LEU A 496 27.53 5.92 8.57
N LEU A 497 28.74 5.38 8.54
CA LEU A 497 28.98 3.94 8.59
C LEU A 497 29.02 3.54 10.06
N LEU A 498 28.11 2.66 10.44
CA LEU A 498 28.06 2.03 11.74
C LEU A 498 28.60 0.60 11.62
N ALA A 499 29.51 0.20 12.49
CA ALA A 499 30.08 -1.15 12.52
C ALA A 499 29.56 -1.94 13.72
N LYS A 500 29.11 -3.17 13.47
CA LYS A 500 28.66 -4.11 14.51
C LYS A 500 29.77 -4.38 15.52
N GLN A 501 29.42 -4.38 16.79
CA GLN A 501 30.34 -4.68 17.89
C GLN A 501 30.20 -6.14 18.34
N PRO A 502 31.29 -6.77 18.81
CA PRO A 502 31.24 -8.14 19.31
C PRO A 502 30.43 -8.27 20.60
N VAL A 503 30.33 -7.19 21.38
CA VAL A 503 29.58 -7.14 22.63
C VAL A 503 28.43 -6.16 22.47
N THR A 504 27.20 -6.65 22.69
CA THR A 504 25.99 -5.84 22.70
C THR A 504 25.81 -5.21 24.08
N LYS A 505 25.71 -3.88 24.13
CA LYS A 505 25.36 -3.16 25.35
C LYS A 505 23.92 -3.50 25.77
N THR A 506 23.71 -3.59 27.06
CA THR A 506 22.41 -3.77 27.69
C THR A 506 21.75 -2.41 27.93
N LEU A 507 20.47 -2.29 27.58
CA LEU A 507 19.62 -1.18 28.02
C LEU A 507 18.80 -1.63 29.22
N LYS A 508 19.11 -1.08 30.39
CA LYS A 508 18.38 -1.39 31.63
C LYS A 508 17.54 -0.19 32.05
N PRO A 509 16.21 -0.30 32.18
CA PRO A 509 15.40 0.79 32.71
C PRO A 509 15.77 1.01 34.18
N ILE A 510 16.25 2.21 34.51
CA ILE A 510 16.65 2.59 35.88
C ILE A 510 15.58 3.44 36.57
N LYS A 511 14.77 4.16 35.79
CA LYS A 511 13.71 5.02 36.29
C LYS A 511 12.61 5.14 35.24
N SER A 512 11.35 5.14 35.67
CA SER A 512 10.20 5.43 34.82
C SER A 512 9.26 6.38 35.56
N GLU A 513 8.88 7.47 34.92
CA GLU A 513 7.91 8.43 35.44
C GLU A 513 6.71 8.52 34.50
N ARG A 514 5.50 8.52 35.06
CA ARG A 514 4.27 8.71 34.30
C ARG A 514 3.58 10.00 34.73
N LYS A 515 3.20 10.81 33.75
CA LYS A 515 2.52 12.09 33.96
C LYS A 515 1.34 12.19 33.01
N LYS A 516 0.23 12.76 33.49
CA LYS A 516 -0.86 13.19 32.63
C LYS A 516 -0.61 14.63 32.22
N LEU A 517 -0.65 14.88 30.92
CA LEU A 517 -0.44 16.21 30.34
C LEU A 517 -1.59 16.53 29.39
N ARG A 518 -1.76 17.82 29.11
CA ARG A 518 -2.73 18.30 28.12
C ARG A 518 -2.05 18.66 26.83
N PHE A 519 -2.72 18.44 25.69
CA PHE A 519 -2.24 18.95 24.41
C PHE A 519 -2.02 20.47 24.47
N GLY A 520 -0.93 20.94 23.86
CA GLY A 520 -0.51 22.33 23.87
C GLY A 520 0.26 22.78 25.12
N GLN A 521 0.38 21.93 26.15
CA GLN A 521 1.19 22.20 27.33
C GLN A 521 2.67 21.85 27.07
N ASP A 522 3.57 22.79 27.37
CA ASP A 522 5.01 22.53 27.35
C ASP A 522 5.39 21.57 28.49
N TYR A 523 6.11 20.51 28.13
CA TYR A 523 6.76 19.61 29.09
C TYR A 523 8.26 19.89 29.12
N ASN A 524 8.76 20.43 30.24
CA ASN A 524 10.18 20.63 30.45
C ASN A 524 10.84 19.28 30.73
N ILE A 525 11.88 18.96 29.97
CA ILE A 525 12.68 17.76 30.18
C ILE A 525 13.59 18.03 31.39
N PRO A 526 13.55 17.18 32.44
CA PRO A 526 14.49 17.29 33.54
C PRO A 526 15.93 17.23 33.01
N ALA A 527 16.77 18.18 33.42
CA ALA A 527 18.19 18.13 33.08
C ALA A 527 18.79 16.89 33.76
N ASP A 528 19.30 15.96 32.95
CA ASP A 528 20.06 14.81 33.43
C ASP A 528 21.44 14.84 32.76
N SER A 529 22.46 15.11 33.57
CA SER A 529 23.87 15.18 33.16
C SER A 529 24.58 13.83 33.29
N SER A 530 23.86 12.75 33.60
CA SER A 530 24.41 11.40 33.73
C SER A 530 24.92 10.89 32.38
N VAL A 531 26.23 10.68 32.29
CA VAL A 531 26.86 10.07 31.10
C VAL A 531 26.30 8.65 30.93
N ASN A 532 25.98 8.26 29.69
CA ASN A 532 25.38 6.96 29.30
C ASN A 532 23.93 6.70 29.74
N THR A 533 23.18 7.73 30.15
CA THR A 533 21.75 7.62 30.39
C THR A 533 20.96 8.05 29.16
N LEU A 534 20.14 7.14 28.60
CA LEU A 534 19.17 7.46 27.55
C LEU A 534 17.81 7.82 28.15
N MET A 535 17.21 8.88 27.64
CA MET A 535 15.86 9.30 27.98
C MET A 535 14.94 9.07 26.78
N VAL A 536 13.89 8.27 27.00
CA VAL A 536 12.87 7.96 26.00
C VAL A 536 11.51 8.42 26.51
N LEU A 537 10.81 9.24 25.73
CA LEU A 537 9.41 9.60 25.98
C LEU A 537 8.48 8.72 25.17
N LYS A 538 7.59 7.98 25.83
CA LYS A 538 6.44 7.31 25.21
C LYS A 538 5.18 8.09 25.51
N ILE A 539 4.39 8.37 24.49
CA ILE A 539 3.13 9.10 24.65
C ILE A 539 1.99 8.20 24.23
N LYS A 540 1.06 7.97 25.16
CA LYS A 540 -0.15 7.20 24.92
C LYS A 540 -1.34 8.15 24.85
N THR A 541 -1.98 8.19 23.68
CA THR A 541 -3.17 9.01 23.47
C THR A 541 -4.43 8.14 23.44
N SER A 542 -5.60 8.75 23.65
CA SER A 542 -6.89 8.07 23.57
C SER A 542 -7.80 8.81 22.60
N ARG A 543 -8.33 8.09 21.60
CA ARG A 543 -9.29 8.65 20.63
C ARG A 543 -10.64 8.85 21.29
N THR A 544 -11.27 9.99 21.04
CA THR A 544 -12.70 10.20 21.31
C THR A 544 -13.53 9.31 20.39
N TRP A 545 -14.83 9.18 20.67
CA TRP A 545 -15.75 8.50 19.74
C TRP A 545 -15.73 9.15 18.35
N PHE A 546 -15.58 10.48 18.30
CA PHE A 546 -15.48 11.24 17.05
C PHE A 546 -14.18 10.90 16.32
N GLY A 547 -13.04 10.86 17.02
CA GLY A 547 -11.77 10.44 16.43
C GLY A 547 -11.77 9.01 15.91
N LYS A 548 -12.50 8.08 16.57
CA LYS A 548 -12.69 6.72 16.07
C LYS A 548 -13.46 6.70 14.75
N LEU A 549 -14.54 7.48 14.62
CA LEU A 549 -15.29 7.62 13.37
C LEU A 549 -14.45 8.27 12.27
N LEU A 550 -13.70 9.31 12.61
CA LEU A 550 -12.83 10.01 11.66
C LEU A 550 -11.74 9.07 11.11
N ASN A 551 -11.10 8.29 11.99
CA ASN A 551 -10.13 7.27 11.59
C ASN A 551 -10.79 6.20 10.69
N LEU A 552 -11.99 5.72 11.03
CA LEU A 552 -12.68 4.71 10.24
C LEU A 552 -13.02 5.23 8.84
N PHE A 553 -13.73 6.36 8.73
CA PHE A 553 -14.28 6.83 7.47
C PHE A 553 -13.31 7.69 6.65
N PHE A 554 -12.41 8.45 7.27
CA PHE A 554 -11.53 9.41 6.58
C PHE A 554 -10.06 9.28 7.05
N GLN A 555 -9.54 10.22 7.83
CA GLN A 555 -8.16 10.27 8.34
C GLN A 555 -8.14 10.52 9.85
N PRO A 556 -7.23 9.92 10.63
CA PRO A 556 -7.05 10.32 12.03
C PRO A 556 -6.45 11.74 12.13
N PRO A 557 -6.68 12.48 13.23
CA PRO A 557 -5.99 13.74 13.46
C PRO A 557 -4.47 13.53 13.63
N HIS A 558 -3.70 14.53 13.21
CA HIS A 558 -2.25 14.58 13.32
C HIS A 558 -1.81 15.40 14.53
N PHE A 559 -0.55 15.24 14.90
CA PHE A 559 0.12 16.02 15.93
C PHE A 559 1.21 16.91 15.33
N ALA A 560 1.35 18.11 15.86
CA ALA A 560 2.55 18.91 15.73
C ALA A 560 3.38 18.72 17.01
N VAL A 561 4.63 18.26 16.87
CA VAL A 561 5.58 18.09 17.97
C VAL A 561 6.63 19.16 17.85
N THR A 562 6.64 20.10 18.80
CA THR A 562 7.67 21.14 18.87
C THR A 562 8.74 20.74 19.86
N ILE A 563 9.98 20.65 19.40
CA ILE A 563 11.17 20.39 20.22
C ILE A 563 11.87 21.73 20.42
N THR A 564 12.08 22.11 21.68
CA THR A 564 12.88 23.28 22.07
C THR A 564 14.22 22.81 22.62
N THR A 565 15.33 23.29 22.07
CA THR A 565 16.68 22.98 22.54
C THR A 565 17.16 23.96 23.63
N GLU A 566 18.20 23.61 24.36
CA GLU A 566 18.80 24.44 25.42
C GLU A 566 19.27 25.81 24.93
N ASP A 567 19.73 25.91 23.67
CA ASP A 567 20.09 27.16 23.01
C ASP A 567 18.88 28.04 22.59
N GLY A 568 17.67 27.60 22.93
CA GLY A 568 16.42 28.31 22.69
C GLY A 568 15.81 28.10 21.30
N LYS A 569 16.46 27.35 20.40
CA LYS A 569 15.89 27.07 19.08
C LYS A 569 14.68 26.15 19.20
N LYS A 570 13.68 26.40 18.35
CA LYS A 570 12.46 25.60 18.25
C LYS A 570 12.33 25.01 16.86
N ALA A 571 11.95 23.75 16.78
CA ALA A 571 11.60 23.09 15.52
C ALA A 571 10.31 22.30 15.70
N SER A 572 9.44 22.33 14.70
CA SER A 572 8.14 21.65 14.73
C SER A 572 8.08 20.56 13.65
N TYR A 573 7.62 19.38 14.04
CA TYR A 573 7.55 18.19 13.21
C TYR A 573 6.15 17.61 13.21
N ASN A 574 5.75 17.03 12.09
CA ASN A 574 4.53 16.24 12.01
C ASN A 574 4.73 14.91 12.77
N SER A 575 3.71 14.48 13.49
CA SER A 575 3.68 13.17 14.13
C SER A 575 2.27 12.63 14.25
N VAL A 576 2.17 11.39 14.70
CA VAL A 576 0.92 10.64 14.88
C VAL A 576 1.02 9.78 16.14
N SER A 577 -0.11 9.34 16.69
CA SER A 577 -0.13 8.61 17.98
C SER A 577 0.72 7.36 17.90
N ILE A 578 0.56 6.60 16.83
CA ILE A 578 1.26 5.32 16.67
C ILE A 578 2.79 5.46 16.65
N LEU A 579 3.33 6.60 16.21
CA LEU A 579 4.77 6.87 16.28
C LEU A 579 5.19 7.24 17.71
N LEU A 580 4.45 8.14 18.36
CA LEU A 580 4.76 8.61 19.70
C LEU A 580 4.61 7.51 20.78
N GLU A 581 3.74 6.53 20.54
CA GLU A 581 3.57 5.35 21.42
C GLU A 581 4.82 4.47 21.46
N LYS A 582 5.61 4.41 20.39
CA LYS A 582 6.85 3.61 20.32
C LYS A 582 8.00 4.22 21.12
N GLY A 583 7.91 5.51 21.41
CA GLY A 583 8.95 6.27 22.08
C GLY A 583 9.59 7.32 21.17
N LEU A 584 10.26 8.28 21.80
CA LEU A 584 11.10 9.28 21.17
C LEU A 584 12.34 9.46 22.05
N ILE A 585 13.54 9.36 21.47
CA ILE A 585 14.78 9.68 22.19
C ILE A 585 14.89 11.19 22.33
N ILE A 586 15.06 11.68 23.56
CA ILE A 586 14.96 13.12 23.88
C ILE A 586 16.21 13.70 24.55
N ASN A 587 17.32 12.96 24.62
CA ASN A 587 18.57 13.51 25.14
C ASN A 587 19.06 14.73 24.34
N SER A 588 18.95 14.68 23.02
CA SER A 588 19.35 15.78 22.13
C SER A 588 18.59 15.72 20.82
N LYS A 589 18.42 16.89 20.21
CA LYS A 589 17.88 17.02 18.86
C LYS A 589 18.96 16.66 17.83
N ILE A 590 18.61 15.81 16.87
CA ILE A 590 19.48 15.29 15.83
C ILE A 590 19.05 15.84 14.48
N ASP A 591 19.96 16.52 13.76
CA ASP A 591 19.69 17.12 12.46
C ASP A 591 20.52 16.49 11.33
N ASN A 592 21.67 15.90 11.64
CA ASN A 592 22.59 15.36 10.65
C ASN A 592 23.42 14.19 11.20
N VAL A 593 24.20 13.56 10.34
CA VAL A 593 25.02 12.39 10.70
C VAL A 593 26.17 12.71 11.67
N GLN A 594 26.63 13.96 11.74
CA GLN A 594 27.63 14.41 12.70
C GLN A 594 27.04 14.42 14.12
N ASP A 595 25.81 14.90 14.28
CA ASP A 595 25.06 14.84 15.53
C ASP A 595 24.86 13.38 15.95
N VAL A 596 24.51 12.48 15.02
CA VAL A 596 24.38 11.04 15.29
C VAL A 596 25.69 10.48 15.83
N LYS A 597 26.81 10.74 15.16
CA LYS A 597 28.12 10.26 15.62
C LYS A 597 28.40 10.75 17.04
N GLN A 598 28.23 12.05 17.30
CA GLN A 598 28.45 12.62 18.63
C GLN A 598 27.53 11.96 19.67
N PHE A 599 26.27 11.72 19.32
CA PHE A 599 25.32 11.04 20.18
C PHE A 599 25.74 9.60 20.51
N PHE A 600 26.27 8.85 19.56
CA PHE A 600 26.79 7.49 19.82
C PHE A 600 28.00 7.51 20.77
N ASP A 601 28.82 8.56 20.70
CA ASP A 601 30.04 8.71 21.49
C ASP A 601 29.74 9.20 22.93
N SER A 602 28.76 10.09 23.13
CA SER A 602 28.50 10.76 24.43
C SER A 602 27.05 10.78 24.90
N THR A 603 26.12 10.09 24.23
CA THR A 603 24.67 10.07 24.54
C THR A 603 24.02 11.48 24.56
N SER A 604 24.69 12.46 23.95
CA SER A 604 24.32 13.87 23.97
C SER A 604 24.99 14.59 22.80
N VAL A 605 24.40 15.69 22.35
CA VAL A 605 24.95 16.54 21.29
C VAL A 605 25.10 17.95 21.83
N ARG A 606 26.29 18.53 21.65
CA ARG A 606 26.65 19.84 22.21
C ARG A 606 25.70 20.92 21.70
N ASN A 607 25.17 21.73 22.63
CA ASN A 607 24.22 22.82 22.36
C ASN A 607 22.89 22.37 21.71
N LYS A 608 22.57 21.06 21.72
CA LYS A 608 21.33 20.52 21.16
C LYS A 608 20.55 19.67 22.17
N GLY A 609 20.85 19.76 23.46
CA GLY A 609 20.06 19.15 24.52
C GLY A 609 18.59 19.56 24.39
N VAL A 610 17.65 18.62 24.51
CA VAL A 610 16.22 18.96 24.44
C VAL A 610 15.80 19.52 25.79
N LYS A 611 15.37 20.78 25.79
CA LYS A 611 14.89 21.50 26.98
C LYS A 611 13.42 21.24 27.24
N SER A 612 12.59 21.27 26.20
CA SER A 612 11.16 21.02 26.33
C SER A 612 10.56 20.45 25.06
N ILE A 613 9.44 19.76 25.24
CA ILE A 613 8.61 19.25 24.14
C ILE A 613 7.17 19.71 24.33
N ASN A 614 6.57 20.17 23.24
CA ASN A 614 5.16 20.49 23.14
C ASN A 614 4.50 19.56 22.12
N ILE A 615 3.37 18.97 22.47
CA ILE A 615 2.58 18.14 21.56
C ILE A 615 1.22 18.80 21.42
N GLN A 616 0.86 19.16 20.19
CA GLN A 616 -0.39 19.82 19.87
C GLN A 616 -1.18 18.97 18.88
N GLU A 617 -2.44 18.70 19.17
CA GLU A 617 -3.37 18.16 18.18
C GLU A 617 -3.68 19.21 17.12
N ILE A 618 -3.54 18.83 15.85
CA ILE A 618 -3.99 19.64 14.72
C ILE A 618 -5.50 19.45 14.58
N VAL A 619 -6.25 20.29 15.30
CA VAL A 619 -7.72 20.21 15.37
C VAL A 619 -8.35 20.80 14.10
N ARG A 620 -9.13 19.98 13.40
CA ARG A 620 -9.87 20.38 12.17
C ARG A 620 -11.37 20.37 12.44
N GLY A 621 -11.83 21.33 13.25
CA GLY A 621 -13.23 21.48 13.67
C GLY A 621 -13.53 20.91 15.06
N ARG A 622 -13.25 19.63 15.30
CA ARG A 622 -13.41 18.99 16.62
C ARG A 622 -12.22 18.08 16.93
N ALA A 623 -11.78 18.08 18.18
CA ALA A 623 -10.71 17.20 18.67
C ALA A 623 -11.10 15.73 18.50
N GLY A 624 -10.22 14.95 17.88
CA GLY A 624 -10.34 13.50 17.74
C GLY A 624 -9.67 12.74 18.89
N TYR A 625 -8.88 13.40 19.73
CA TYR A 625 -8.29 12.81 20.94
C TYR A 625 -8.85 13.44 22.22
N THR A 626 -8.75 12.72 23.33
CA THR A 626 -9.03 13.25 24.66
C THR A 626 -8.06 14.38 24.97
N GLN A 627 -8.50 15.44 25.66
CA GLN A 627 -7.64 16.60 25.94
C GLN A 627 -6.36 16.23 26.70
N GLU A 628 -6.44 15.19 27.53
CA GLU A 628 -5.32 14.65 28.29
C GLU A 628 -4.74 13.40 27.61
N PHE A 629 -3.41 13.26 27.68
CA PHE A 629 -2.66 12.09 27.29
C PHE A 629 -1.70 11.66 28.41
N GLU A 630 -1.27 10.41 28.37
CA GLU A 630 -0.29 9.86 29.31
C GLU A 630 1.10 9.93 28.68
N LEU A 631 2.03 10.61 29.35
CA LEU A 631 3.45 10.63 29.03
C LEU A 631 4.18 9.70 30.00
N GLU A 632 4.90 8.73 29.46
CA GLU A 632 5.83 7.87 30.19
C GLU A 632 7.26 8.24 29.79
N GLN A 633 8.04 8.75 30.73
CA GLN A 633 9.46 9.04 30.56
C GLN A 633 10.26 7.90 31.17
N VAL A 634 11.01 7.18 30.33
CA VAL A 634 11.86 6.06 30.76
C VAL A 634 13.32 6.45 30.61
N TYR A 635 14.07 6.27 31.68
CA TYR A 635 15.52 6.44 31.74
C TYR A 635 16.16 5.05 31.64
N TYR A 636 17.03 4.88 30.65
CA TYR A 636 17.80 3.66 30.47
C TYR A 636 19.26 3.93 30.76
N GLU A 637 19.87 3.07 31.56
CA GLU A 637 21.32 2.98 31.65
C GLU A 637 21.82 2.06 30.54
N MET A 638 22.79 2.54 29.75
CA MET A 638 23.43 1.77 28.69
C MET A 638 24.77 1.20 29.18
N LYS A 639 24.85 -0.13 29.35
CA LYS A 639 26.02 -0.84 29.89
C LYS A 639 26.58 -1.87 28.92
#